data_AF-A0AA88LG47-F1
#
_entry.id   AF-A0AA88LG47-F1
#
_cell.length_a   1.000
_cell.length_b   1.000
_cell.length_c   1.000
_cell.angle_alpha   90.00
_cell.angle_beta   90.00
_cell.angle_gamma   90.00
#
_symmetry.space_group_name_H-M   'P 1'
#
loop_
_entity.id
_entity.type
_entity.pdbx_description
1 polymer ?
#
loop_
_entity_poly.entity_id
_entity_poly.type
_entity_poly.pdbx_seq_one_letter_code
_entity_poly.pdbx_strand_id
1 'polypeptide(L)'
;MWTKGIILIFTIWVLFTVCPSLQLNDRDFQKRLSNLRDDVKKMFYHAYDGYMKYAYPLDELKPVSCKGADTWGSYSLTLIDALDTLLVLGNVTEYTKVVQLLVDNRKNFDSNINVSVFETNIRIIGGLLSAHLLAHKSGMDLEPGWPCNGPLLRLAEDAARRLLPAFDTNTGMPYGTVNLRNGVPHGETTITCTAGVGTFIVEFGALSRLTGDPIFEKVALRALNALWHHKSSIGLFGNHLNTQNGQWVATDAGIGAAVDSYYEYLVKGAILLQKPELMKMFLEGKKAVDKYLRHEDWYFWASMTRGSVTMPVFQNLEAFWPGLLTLIGDVNSAKRSILNYHKVMKQYGFVPEMYDVYNSEVRSQREGYPLRPEFVESLVYLYRATKDSIYITMGEDVLRAIEHSAKTSCGYASIRDVKDHSLEDRMESFFLAETTKYLYLLFDPDNFLLNVGQTGKVHKTPAGSCVIDAGYVFNTEAHPIDISALNCCTGISLETVGGYVWNSLIDISDPKKKNSLKGVKLSTMIKNRQASEKKKKVHDSDKANVESTSSHSDLIGLHDTDRCTKIDIFIENSQKICKKRNEKRREKVNKKSEKLTEGTVNPSKENIPKIQTQSNLVDILKEHDSMYSKFVRFSQSLLLEPKRFDSQKLLKKVEEDERFKLNETWFNDFAILKCEQPPFIQKIMVGNQVYNEKYP
;
A
#
# COMPACT_ATOMS: atom_id res chain seq x y z
N MET A 1 -59.66 -15.69 25.82
CA MET A 1 -58.50 -15.15 26.58
C MET A 1 -57.32 -16.11 26.61
N TRP A 2 -57.49 -17.38 26.99
CA TRP A 2 -56.42 -18.38 27.20
C TRP A 2 -55.29 -18.40 26.14
N THR A 3 -55.63 -18.37 24.84
CA THR A 3 -54.64 -18.36 23.74
C THR A 3 -53.62 -17.22 23.80
N LYS A 4 -54.01 -16.03 24.26
CA LYS A 4 -53.08 -14.90 24.42
C LYS A 4 -52.12 -15.11 25.59
N GLY A 5 -52.56 -15.78 26.66
CA GLY A 5 -51.71 -16.13 27.80
C GLY A 5 -50.64 -17.16 27.43
N ILE A 6 -51.01 -18.20 26.68
CA ILE A 6 -50.07 -19.24 26.21
C ILE A 6 -48.98 -18.65 25.31
N ILE A 7 -49.34 -17.76 24.37
CA ILE A 7 -48.36 -17.07 23.50
C ILE A 7 -47.41 -16.18 24.32
N LEU A 8 -47.93 -15.48 25.34
CA LEU A 8 -47.09 -14.66 26.22
C LEU A 8 -46.12 -15.52 27.05
N ILE A 9 -46.59 -16.63 27.63
CA ILE A 9 -45.75 -17.55 28.40
C ILE A 9 -44.70 -18.19 27.49
N PHE A 10 -45.06 -18.62 26.28
CA PHE A 10 -44.12 -19.23 25.33
C PHE A 10 -43.07 -18.23 24.83
N THR A 11 -43.45 -16.98 24.53
CA THR A 11 -42.48 -15.94 24.13
C THR A 11 -41.57 -15.52 25.29
N ILE A 12 -42.08 -15.44 26.52
CA ILE A 12 -41.26 -15.26 27.73
C ILE A 12 -40.30 -16.44 27.92
N TRP A 13 -40.77 -17.68 27.80
CA TRP A 13 -39.93 -18.88 27.96
C TRP A 13 -38.83 -18.96 26.88
N VAL A 14 -39.14 -18.64 25.62
CA VAL A 14 -38.15 -18.52 24.54
C VAL A 14 -37.14 -17.41 24.84
N LEU A 15 -37.56 -16.26 25.35
CA LEU A 15 -36.64 -15.20 25.78
C LEU A 15 -35.74 -15.63 26.95
N PHE A 16 -36.27 -16.37 27.93
CA PHE A 16 -35.52 -16.88 29.09
C PHE A 16 -34.61 -18.08 28.78
N THR A 17 -34.80 -18.79 27.67
CA THR A 17 -33.97 -19.96 27.28
C THR A 17 -32.98 -19.64 26.17
N VAL A 18 -33.39 -18.88 25.15
CA VAL A 18 -32.55 -18.54 23.98
C VAL A 18 -31.65 -17.33 24.25
N CYS A 19 -32.06 -16.38 25.10
CA CYS A 19 -31.21 -15.21 25.38
C CYS A 19 -29.97 -15.54 26.24
N PRO A 20 -30.04 -16.38 27.30
CA PRO A 20 -28.84 -16.77 28.04
C PRO A 20 -27.87 -17.63 27.23
N SER A 21 -28.37 -18.57 26.42
CA SER A 21 -27.52 -19.43 25.57
C SER A 21 -26.77 -18.63 24.50
N LEU A 22 -27.41 -17.64 23.87
CA LEU A 22 -26.73 -16.69 22.98
C LEU A 22 -25.67 -15.84 23.73
N GLN A 23 -25.95 -15.39 24.95
CA GLN A 23 -25.01 -14.59 25.75
C GLN A 23 -23.82 -15.41 26.29
N LEU A 24 -24.00 -16.72 26.53
CA LEU A 24 -22.91 -17.61 26.90
C LEU A 24 -21.97 -17.84 25.72
N ASN A 25 -22.52 -18.18 24.54
CA ASN A 25 -21.72 -18.41 23.33
C ASN A 25 -20.91 -17.17 22.91
N ASP A 26 -21.49 -15.97 23.02
CA ASP A 26 -20.77 -14.69 22.79
C ASP A 26 -19.62 -14.51 23.80
N ARG A 27 -19.87 -14.73 25.10
CA ARG A 27 -18.80 -14.65 26.14
C ARG A 27 -17.67 -15.65 25.91
N ASP A 28 -17.99 -16.89 25.57
CA ASP A 28 -16.99 -17.93 25.33
C ASP A 28 -16.19 -17.66 24.05
N PHE A 29 -16.82 -17.08 23.02
CA PHE A 29 -16.12 -16.59 21.83
C PHE A 29 -15.18 -15.43 22.15
N GLN A 30 -15.63 -14.40 22.88
CA GLN A 30 -14.77 -13.29 23.31
C GLN A 30 -13.60 -13.77 24.21
N LYS A 31 -13.84 -14.79 25.04
CA LYS A 31 -12.80 -15.43 25.85
C LYS A 31 -11.79 -16.19 24.99
N ARG A 32 -12.22 -16.92 23.95
CA ARG A 32 -11.32 -17.55 22.96
C ARG A 32 -10.48 -16.48 22.25
N LEU A 33 -11.09 -15.38 21.79
CA LEU A 33 -10.37 -14.26 21.17
C LEU A 33 -9.31 -13.66 22.11
N SER A 34 -9.64 -13.35 23.37
CA SER A 34 -8.63 -12.83 24.31
C SER A 34 -7.49 -13.82 24.53
N ASN A 35 -7.79 -15.11 24.73
CA ASN A 35 -6.75 -16.13 24.93
C ASN A 35 -5.80 -16.19 23.72
N LEU A 36 -6.32 -16.18 22.49
CA LEU A 36 -5.53 -16.20 21.26
C LEU A 36 -4.70 -14.93 21.09
N ARG A 37 -5.30 -13.77 21.33
CA ARG A 37 -4.64 -12.46 21.34
C ARG A 37 -3.49 -12.42 22.35
N ASP A 38 -3.70 -12.97 23.55
CA ASP A 38 -2.71 -13.00 24.62
C ASP A 38 -1.61 -14.06 24.36
N ASP A 39 -1.90 -15.15 23.63
CA ASP A 39 -0.89 -16.06 23.08
C ASP A 39 -0.03 -15.37 22.00
N VAL A 40 -0.62 -14.57 21.10
CA VAL A 40 0.13 -13.76 20.13
C VAL A 40 1.03 -12.73 20.81
N LYS A 41 0.60 -12.11 21.93
CA LYS A 41 1.49 -11.25 22.72
C LYS A 41 2.73 -12.00 23.22
N LYS A 42 2.57 -13.23 23.74
CA LYS A 42 3.70 -14.07 24.19
C LYS A 42 4.64 -14.41 23.03
N MET A 43 4.09 -14.71 21.86
CA MET A 43 4.86 -14.95 20.63
C MET A 43 5.70 -13.73 20.23
N PHE A 44 5.08 -12.54 20.17
CA PHE A 44 5.80 -11.30 19.87
C PHE A 44 6.93 -11.06 20.86
N TYR A 45 6.70 -11.13 22.18
CA TYR A 45 7.76 -10.84 23.15
C TYR A 45 8.86 -11.91 23.18
N HIS A 46 8.55 -13.19 22.98
CA HIS A 46 9.60 -14.23 22.85
C HIS A 46 10.54 -13.96 21.66
N ALA A 47 10.02 -13.43 20.56
CA ALA A 47 10.79 -13.03 19.40
C ALA A 47 11.53 -11.70 19.59
N TYR A 48 10.83 -10.67 20.09
CA TYR A 48 11.35 -9.31 20.28
C TYR A 48 12.42 -9.24 21.38
N ASP A 49 12.17 -9.82 22.56
CA ASP A 49 13.14 -9.86 23.65
C ASP A 49 14.37 -10.71 23.24
N GLY A 50 14.14 -11.74 22.41
CA GLY A 50 15.17 -12.53 21.76
C GLY A 50 16.06 -11.69 20.84
N TYR A 51 15.46 -10.94 19.91
CA TYR A 51 16.17 -10.00 19.04
C TYR A 51 16.96 -8.96 19.86
N MET A 52 16.32 -8.32 20.83
CA MET A 52 16.94 -7.28 21.69
C MET A 52 18.10 -7.81 22.55
N LYS A 53 18.13 -9.12 22.84
CA LYS A 53 19.19 -9.76 23.64
C LYS A 53 20.33 -10.35 22.81
N TYR A 54 20.04 -10.88 21.63
CA TYR A 54 20.99 -11.69 20.86
C TYR A 54 21.39 -11.10 19.50
N ALA A 55 20.66 -10.11 18.99
CA ALA A 55 20.84 -9.58 17.63
C ALA A 55 21.01 -8.06 17.56
N TYR A 56 20.25 -7.27 18.30
CA TYR A 56 20.41 -5.80 18.35
C TYR A 56 21.88 -5.41 18.62
N PRO A 57 22.49 -4.49 17.84
CA PRO A 57 21.89 -3.57 16.87
C PRO A 57 21.86 -4.04 15.40
N LEU A 58 22.12 -5.32 15.14
CA LEU A 58 22.12 -5.88 13.77
C LEU A 58 20.68 -5.96 13.20
N ASP A 59 20.55 -6.16 11.89
CA ASP A 59 19.25 -6.14 11.20
C ASP A 59 18.29 -7.25 11.63
N GLU A 60 18.76 -8.51 11.71
CA GLU A 60 17.94 -9.72 11.86
C GLU A 60 18.45 -10.64 12.98
N LEU A 61 17.56 -11.49 13.51
CA LEU A 61 17.89 -12.55 14.46
C LEU A 61 18.12 -13.90 13.76
N LYS A 62 19.13 -14.63 14.23
CA LYS A 62 19.38 -16.04 13.96
C LYS A 62 18.96 -16.86 15.20
N PRO A 63 17.74 -17.41 15.22
CA PRO A 63 17.07 -17.89 16.43
C PRO A 63 17.51 -19.28 16.87
N VAL A 64 18.09 -20.09 15.98
CA VAL A 64 18.64 -21.43 16.31
C VAL A 64 20.04 -21.30 16.89
N SER A 65 20.87 -20.38 16.37
CA SER A 65 22.22 -20.13 16.91
C SER A 65 22.31 -18.99 17.94
N CYS A 66 21.20 -18.29 18.20
CA CYS A 66 21.07 -17.16 19.13
C CYS A 66 22.09 -16.03 18.86
N LYS A 67 22.11 -15.52 17.63
CA LYS A 67 23.02 -14.47 17.13
C LYS A 67 22.27 -13.44 16.29
N GLY A 68 22.86 -12.28 16.04
CA GLY A 68 22.38 -11.36 15.00
C GLY A 68 23.06 -11.58 13.66
N ALA A 69 22.48 -10.98 12.61
CA ALA A 69 23.10 -10.79 11.31
C ALA A 69 22.61 -9.48 10.69
N ASP A 70 23.46 -8.86 9.87
CA ASP A 70 23.04 -7.78 8.97
C ASP A 70 22.70 -8.36 7.60
N THR A 71 21.62 -7.86 7.01
CA THR A 71 21.05 -8.41 5.76
C THR A 71 20.71 -7.30 4.76
N TRP A 72 20.25 -6.13 5.23
CA TRP A 72 19.69 -5.09 4.36
C TRP A 72 20.34 -3.71 4.52
N GLY A 73 21.10 -3.47 5.60
CA GLY A 73 22.04 -2.34 5.67
C GLY A 73 22.45 -1.87 7.07
N SER A 74 22.47 -2.74 8.08
CA SER A 74 22.91 -2.39 9.44
C SER A 74 22.10 -1.22 10.04
N TYR A 75 20.79 -1.20 9.78
CA TYR A 75 19.88 -0.16 10.26
C TYR A 75 19.27 -0.48 11.63
N SER A 76 19.55 -1.66 12.17
CA SER A 76 18.73 -2.30 13.21
C SER A 76 17.33 -2.56 12.68
N LEU A 77 17.24 -3.13 11.46
CA LEU A 77 15.99 -3.31 10.71
C LEU A 77 14.81 -3.77 11.56
N THR A 78 14.94 -4.92 12.25
CA THR A 78 13.87 -5.50 13.09
C THR A 78 13.41 -4.57 14.21
N LEU A 79 14.26 -3.65 14.69
CA LEU A 79 13.88 -2.64 15.69
C LEU A 79 12.93 -1.57 15.12
N ILE A 80 13.11 -1.21 13.84
CA ILE A 80 12.27 -0.22 13.14
C ILE A 80 10.96 -0.89 12.67
N ASP A 81 11.07 -2.09 12.11
CA ASP A 81 9.94 -2.93 11.65
C ASP A 81 8.93 -3.23 12.79
N ALA A 82 9.42 -3.60 13.97
CA ALA A 82 8.59 -3.95 15.11
C ALA A 82 8.04 -2.73 15.89
N LEU A 83 8.47 -1.51 15.55
CA LEU A 83 8.26 -0.32 16.39
C LEU A 83 6.78 0.06 16.51
N ASP A 84 6.03 0.02 15.41
CA ASP A 84 4.60 0.30 15.46
C ASP A 84 3.80 -0.83 16.11
N THR A 85 4.21 -2.10 15.92
CA THR A 85 3.62 -3.27 16.58
C THR A 85 3.61 -3.11 18.11
N LEU A 86 4.65 -2.53 18.72
CA LEU A 86 4.68 -2.22 20.15
C LEU A 86 3.46 -1.39 20.60
N LEU A 87 3.02 -0.40 19.79
CA LEU A 87 1.82 0.37 20.07
C LEU A 87 0.52 -0.39 19.76
N VAL A 88 0.49 -1.25 18.74
CA VAL A 88 -0.66 -2.13 18.45
C VAL A 88 -0.94 -3.08 19.62
N LEU A 89 0.12 -3.62 20.23
CA LEU A 89 0.06 -4.48 21.42
C LEU A 89 -0.14 -3.70 22.74
N GLY A 90 -0.05 -2.37 22.71
CA GLY A 90 -0.27 -1.47 23.85
C GLY A 90 0.94 -1.23 24.76
N ASN A 91 2.15 -1.60 24.34
CA ASN A 91 3.38 -1.40 25.12
C ASN A 91 4.03 -0.04 24.80
N VAL A 92 3.42 1.02 25.34
CA VAL A 92 3.89 2.40 25.20
C VAL A 92 5.26 2.64 25.81
N THR A 93 5.64 1.89 26.84
CA THR A 93 6.91 2.03 27.56
C THR A 93 8.09 1.59 26.70
N GLU A 94 8.01 0.39 26.10
CA GLU A 94 9.06 -0.11 25.22
C GLU A 94 9.13 0.71 23.93
N TYR A 95 7.98 1.08 23.33
CA TYR A 95 7.95 2.02 22.20
C TYR A 95 8.70 3.32 22.52
N THR A 96 8.43 3.95 23.68
CA THR A 96 9.08 5.20 24.08
C THR A 96 10.60 5.04 24.20
N LYS A 97 11.04 3.95 24.83
CA LYS A 97 12.45 3.56 24.94
C LYS A 97 13.11 3.34 23.58
N VAL A 98 12.44 2.70 22.63
CA VAL A 98 12.97 2.48 21.27
C VAL A 98 13.03 3.77 20.46
N VAL A 99 12.02 4.65 20.55
CA VAL A 99 12.06 5.96 19.87
C VAL A 99 13.24 6.79 20.38
N GLN A 100 13.48 6.83 21.70
CA GLN A 100 14.65 7.49 22.28
C GLN A 100 15.95 6.84 21.77
N LEU A 101 16.05 5.51 21.86
CA LEU A 101 17.21 4.74 21.40
C LEU A 101 17.54 4.98 19.91
N LEU A 102 16.54 5.11 19.05
CA LEU A 102 16.73 5.43 17.63
C LEU A 102 17.18 6.88 17.43
N VAL A 103 16.52 7.86 18.07
CA VAL A 103 16.80 9.29 17.87
C VAL A 103 18.15 9.71 18.45
N ASP A 104 18.56 9.14 19.59
CA ASP A 104 19.85 9.45 20.22
C ASP A 104 21.04 8.86 19.44
N ASN A 105 20.90 7.64 18.90
CA ASN A 105 21.98 6.94 18.19
C ASN A 105 22.01 7.24 16.67
N ARG A 106 20.87 7.56 16.05
CA ARG A 106 20.76 7.76 14.59
C ARG A 106 20.31 9.18 14.27
N LYS A 107 21.27 10.03 13.88
CA LYS A 107 21.00 11.42 13.44
C LYS A 107 20.51 11.50 11.99
N ASN A 108 20.93 10.55 11.15
CA ASN A 108 20.59 10.40 9.74
C ASN A 108 21.00 8.99 9.27
N PHE A 109 20.78 8.70 7.99
CA PHE A 109 21.19 7.48 7.30
C PHE A 109 22.42 7.70 6.40
N ASP A 110 23.38 8.54 6.81
CA ASP A 110 24.58 8.82 6.01
C ASP A 110 25.66 7.73 6.12
N SER A 111 25.40 6.58 5.51
CA SER A 111 26.29 5.42 5.47
C SER A 111 26.79 5.14 4.04
N ASN A 112 28.08 4.77 3.91
CA ASN A 112 28.64 4.32 2.63
C ASN A 112 28.37 2.83 2.41
N ILE A 113 27.10 2.49 2.21
CA ILE A 113 26.63 1.12 1.98
C ILE A 113 25.54 1.12 0.91
N ASN A 114 25.45 0.01 0.18
CA ASN A 114 24.46 -0.22 -0.86
C ASN A 114 23.23 -0.91 -0.26
N VAL A 115 22.02 -0.49 -0.66
CA VAL A 115 20.75 -1.04 -0.19
C VAL A 115 19.79 -1.31 -1.34
N SER A 116 18.85 -2.24 -1.13
CA SER A 116 17.64 -2.36 -1.95
C SER A 116 16.76 -1.13 -1.74
N VAL A 117 16.41 -0.46 -2.84
CA VAL A 117 15.54 0.73 -2.85
C VAL A 117 14.11 0.36 -2.44
N PHE A 118 13.67 -0.85 -2.80
CA PHE A 118 12.36 -1.41 -2.44
C PHE A 118 12.27 -1.73 -0.94
N GLU A 119 13.18 -2.57 -0.41
CA GLU A 119 13.16 -2.97 1.01
C GLU A 119 13.33 -1.77 1.94
N THR A 120 14.21 -0.82 1.59
CA THR A 120 14.41 0.41 2.38
C THR A 120 13.15 1.26 2.41
N ASN A 121 12.35 1.28 1.33
CA ASN A 121 11.09 1.99 1.33
C ASN A 121 10.06 1.33 2.25
N ILE A 122 9.74 0.06 1.99
CA ILE A 122 8.61 -0.59 2.66
C ILE A 122 8.85 -0.81 4.16
N ARG A 123 10.09 -1.14 4.55
CA ARG A 123 10.52 -1.38 5.95
C ARG A 123 10.92 -0.10 6.67
N ILE A 124 11.99 0.57 6.23
CA ILE A 124 12.59 1.69 6.98
C ILE A 124 11.72 2.94 6.89
N ILE A 125 11.30 3.34 5.67
CA ILE A 125 10.48 4.55 5.50
C ILE A 125 9.05 4.30 5.99
N GLY A 126 8.45 3.15 5.65
CA GLY A 126 7.14 2.72 6.15
C GLY A 126 7.06 2.66 7.68
N GLY A 127 8.01 1.95 8.33
CA GLY A 127 8.05 1.80 9.78
C GLY A 127 8.26 3.11 10.53
N LEU A 128 9.16 3.98 10.04
CA LEU A 128 9.36 5.31 10.63
C LEU A 128 8.12 6.22 10.46
N LEU A 129 7.45 6.18 9.30
CA LEU A 129 6.21 6.94 9.07
C LEU A 129 5.05 6.46 9.95
N SER A 130 4.84 5.15 10.05
CA SER A 130 3.82 4.55 10.92
C SER A 130 4.11 4.85 12.40
N ALA A 131 5.34 4.63 12.86
CA ALA A 131 5.75 4.94 14.23
C ALA A 131 5.59 6.44 14.55
N HIS A 132 5.88 7.33 13.61
CA HIS A 132 5.64 8.78 13.74
C HIS A 132 4.16 9.14 13.85
N LEU A 133 3.31 8.55 12.99
CA LEU A 133 1.88 8.82 12.97
C LEU A 133 1.13 8.20 14.16
N LEU A 134 1.63 7.10 14.73
CA LEU A 134 1.08 6.51 15.94
C LEU A 134 1.62 7.12 17.25
N ALA A 135 2.67 7.95 17.19
CA ALA A 135 3.35 8.52 18.37
C ALA A 135 2.40 9.19 19.37
N HIS A 136 1.32 9.83 18.92
CA HIS A 136 0.33 10.46 19.81
C HIS A 136 -0.48 9.48 20.69
N LYS A 137 -0.27 8.17 20.54
CA LYS A 137 -0.90 7.10 21.34
C LYS A 137 0.03 6.58 22.44
N SER A 138 1.34 6.86 22.39
CA SER A 138 2.29 6.46 23.44
C SER A 138 2.11 7.27 24.72
N GLY A 139 1.63 8.51 24.61
CA GLY A 139 1.60 9.47 25.72
C GLY A 139 2.90 10.24 25.93
N MET A 140 3.88 10.09 25.03
CA MET A 140 5.07 10.96 24.97
C MET A 140 4.67 12.41 24.64
N ASP A 141 5.45 13.37 25.14
CA ASP A 141 5.44 14.73 24.62
C ASP A 141 5.93 14.73 23.16
N LEU A 142 5.12 15.28 22.26
CA LEU A 142 5.44 15.39 20.84
C LEU A 142 6.03 16.77 20.53
N GLU A 143 6.93 16.82 19.54
CA GLU A 143 7.45 18.10 19.07
C GLU A 143 6.34 19.03 18.53
N PRO A 144 6.42 20.35 18.78
CA PRO A 144 5.55 21.32 18.15
C PRO A 144 5.53 21.16 16.62
N GLY A 145 4.33 21.13 16.05
CA GLY A 145 4.11 20.94 14.61
C GLY A 145 3.79 19.51 14.19
N TRP A 146 3.81 18.51 15.08
CA TRP A 146 3.26 17.17 14.79
C TRP A 146 1.81 17.25 14.26
N PRO A 147 1.40 16.45 13.25
CA PRO A 147 2.15 15.39 12.57
C PRO A 147 3.11 15.88 11.46
N CYS A 148 3.17 17.18 11.18
CA CYS A 148 3.98 17.78 10.11
C CYS A 148 5.45 18.00 10.47
N ASN A 149 5.80 17.78 11.74
CA ASN A 149 7.16 17.79 12.27
C ASN A 149 7.32 16.70 13.34
N GLY A 150 8.53 16.14 13.44
CA GLY A 150 8.93 15.17 14.46
C GLY A 150 10.22 14.45 14.08
N PRO A 151 10.92 13.82 15.04
CA PRO A 151 12.24 13.25 14.80
C PRO A 151 12.19 12.02 13.89
N LEU A 152 11.17 11.17 14.05
CA LEU A 152 10.96 9.99 13.20
C LEU A 152 10.61 10.38 11.75
N LEU A 153 9.79 11.43 11.54
CA LEU A 153 9.50 11.97 10.20
C LEU A 153 10.76 12.48 9.51
N ARG A 154 11.63 13.21 10.22
CA ARG A 154 12.91 13.70 9.66
C ARG A 154 13.87 12.55 9.30
N LEU A 155 13.84 11.44 10.05
CA LEU A 155 14.59 10.23 9.70
C LEU A 155 14.01 9.52 8.47
N ALA A 156 12.68 9.42 8.35
CA ALA A 156 12.02 8.90 7.16
C ALA A 156 12.32 9.76 5.91
N GLU A 157 12.34 11.08 6.07
CA GLU A 157 12.68 12.03 5.01
C GLU A 157 14.13 11.89 4.55
N ASP A 158 15.11 11.81 5.48
CA ASP A 158 16.52 11.63 5.13
C ASP A 158 16.76 10.29 4.41
N ALA A 159 16.12 9.20 4.84
CA ALA A 159 16.14 7.92 4.13
C ALA A 159 15.55 8.06 2.71
N ALA A 160 14.35 8.63 2.57
CA ALA A 160 13.69 8.81 1.28
C ALA A 160 14.51 9.68 0.30
N ARG A 161 15.12 10.76 0.79
CA ARG A 161 15.98 11.63 -0.03
C ARG A 161 17.21 10.92 -0.59
N ARG A 162 17.71 9.88 0.10
CA ARG A 162 18.81 9.03 -0.37
C ARG A 162 18.38 7.98 -1.39
N LEU A 163 17.08 7.66 -1.48
CA LEU A 163 16.51 6.81 -2.53
C LEU A 163 16.24 7.56 -3.84
N LEU A 164 15.98 8.88 -3.79
CA LEU A 164 15.70 9.71 -4.98
C LEU A 164 16.68 9.56 -6.18
N PRO A 165 18.01 9.38 -6.00
CA PRO A 165 18.93 9.12 -7.11
C PRO A 165 18.55 7.91 -7.98
N ALA A 166 17.91 6.89 -7.39
CA ALA A 166 17.46 5.70 -8.14
C ALA A 166 16.42 6.03 -9.21
N PHE A 167 15.62 7.09 -9.01
CA PHE A 167 14.54 7.52 -9.91
C PHE A 167 15.01 8.41 -11.08
N ASP A 168 16.29 8.80 -11.16
CA ASP A 168 16.82 9.67 -12.23
C ASP A 168 17.07 8.93 -13.57
N THR A 169 16.32 7.86 -13.84
CA THR A 169 16.40 7.10 -15.09
C THR A 169 15.75 7.83 -16.27
N ASN A 170 15.90 7.28 -17.47
CA ASN A 170 15.25 7.75 -18.68
C ASN A 170 13.72 7.53 -18.65
N THR A 171 13.20 6.59 -17.87
CA THR A 171 11.75 6.37 -17.73
C THR A 171 11.17 7.01 -16.46
N GLY A 172 11.96 7.12 -15.40
CA GLY A 172 11.50 7.45 -14.05
C GLY A 172 11.19 6.21 -13.19
N MET A 173 11.23 5.00 -13.77
CA MET A 173 11.20 3.75 -13.01
C MET A 173 12.57 3.56 -12.31
N PRO A 174 12.61 3.25 -11.00
CA PRO A 174 13.84 3.31 -10.23
C PRO A 174 14.78 2.11 -10.46
N TYR A 175 16.08 2.35 -10.25
CA TYR A 175 17.08 1.30 -10.04
C TYR A 175 16.78 0.46 -8.79
N GLY A 176 17.17 -0.82 -8.81
CA GLY A 176 17.00 -1.73 -7.68
C GLY A 176 17.88 -1.40 -6.47
N THR A 177 19.13 -0.98 -6.70
CA THR A 177 20.11 -0.64 -5.65
C THR A 177 20.48 0.84 -5.63
N VAL A 178 20.72 1.39 -4.44
CA VAL A 178 21.33 2.72 -4.26
C VAL A 178 22.35 2.69 -3.11
N ASN A 179 23.40 3.50 -3.16
CA ASN A 179 24.30 3.75 -2.04
C ASN A 179 23.82 4.97 -1.24
N LEU A 180 23.60 4.82 0.07
CA LEU A 180 22.96 5.88 0.88
C LEU A 180 23.78 7.18 1.02
N ARG A 181 25.08 7.16 0.69
CA ARG A 181 25.92 8.36 0.60
C ARG A 181 26.13 8.84 -0.84
N ASN A 182 26.36 7.91 -1.77
CA ASN A 182 26.91 8.21 -3.10
C ASN A 182 25.87 8.16 -4.24
N GLY A 183 24.63 7.74 -3.99
CA GLY A 183 23.62 7.53 -5.03
C GLY A 183 23.78 6.19 -5.76
N VAL A 184 23.32 6.07 -7.00
CA VAL A 184 23.31 4.80 -7.74
C VAL A 184 24.76 4.32 -8.00
N PRO A 185 25.13 3.07 -7.64
CA PRO A 185 26.47 2.54 -7.87
C PRO A 185 26.88 2.54 -9.35
N HIS A 186 28.18 2.72 -9.63
CA HIS A 186 28.68 2.61 -11.00
C HIS A 186 28.61 1.16 -11.50
N GLY A 187 27.95 0.94 -12.63
CA GLY A 187 27.69 -0.39 -13.18
C GLY A 187 26.44 -1.09 -12.60
N GLU A 188 25.64 -0.39 -11.80
CA GLU A 188 24.37 -0.93 -11.29
C GLU A 188 23.45 -1.40 -12.42
N THR A 189 22.79 -2.54 -12.19
CA THR A 189 21.91 -3.16 -13.20
C THR A 189 20.73 -2.26 -13.54
N THR A 190 20.48 -2.04 -14.83
CA THR A 190 19.27 -1.36 -15.29
C THR A 190 18.02 -2.24 -15.22
N ILE A 191 18.11 -3.46 -14.66
CA ILE A 191 16.99 -4.38 -14.54
C ILE A 191 16.37 -4.31 -13.14
N THR A 192 15.06 -4.17 -13.06
CA THR A 192 14.27 -4.18 -11.82
C THR A 192 12.98 -4.99 -12.01
N CYS A 193 12.32 -5.36 -10.92
CA CYS A 193 11.03 -6.06 -10.95
C CYS A 193 9.83 -5.11 -10.96
N THR A 194 8.64 -5.64 -11.27
CA THR A 194 7.40 -4.84 -11.32
C THR A 194 7.03 -4.24 -9.96
N ALA A 195 7.14 -5.02 -8.87
CA ALA A 195 7.00 -4.54 -7.49
C ALA A 195 8.04 -3.45 -7.16
N GLY A 196 9.30 -3.67 -7.53
CA GLY A 196 10.41 -2.72 -7.41
C GLY A 196 10.29 -1.44 -8.24
N VAL A 197 9.16 -1.22 -8.93
CA VAL A 197 8.77 0.04 -9.59
C VAL A 197 7.46 0.59 -9.02
N GLY A 198 6.48 -0.25 -8.71
CA GLY A 198 5.16 0.18 -8.25
C GLY A 198 5.08 0.56 -6.76
N THR A 199 5.91 -0.06 -5.93
CA THR A 199 5.70 -0.13 -4.47
C THR A 199 6.39 1.02 -3.73
N PHE A 200 5.99 2.26 -4.06
CA PHE A 200 6.46 3.50 -3.41
C PHE A 200 5.36 4.51 -3.06
N ILE A 201 4.22 4.49 -3.76
CA ILE A 201 3.23 5.59 -3.68
C ILE A 201 2.56 5.75 -2.31
N VAL A 202 2.59 4.73 -1.45
CA VAL A 202 2.06 4.80 -0.08
C VAL A 202 2.97 5.67 0.80
N GLU A 203 4.25 5.32 0.92
CA GLU A 203 5.24 6.03 1.74
C GLU A 203 5.60 7.38 1.15
N PHE A 204 5.91 7.42 -0.15
CA PHE A 204 6.34 8.66 -0.82
C PHE A 204 5.16 9.64 -0.93
N GLY A 205 3.94 9.14 -1.10
CA GLY A 205 2.72 9.94 -0.97
C GLY A 205 2.56 10.53 0.43
N ALA A 206 2.56 9.67 1.45
CA ALA A 206 2.46 10.09 2.85
C ALA A 206 3.53 11.12 3.24
N LEU A 207 4.79 10.89 2.85
CA LEU A 207 5.92 11.77 3.12
C LEU A 207 5.75 13.14 2.43
N SER A 208 5.34 13.17 1.16
CA SER A 208 5.01 14.44 0.47
C SER A 208 3.87 15.19 1.15
N ARG A 209 2.84 14.51 1.65
CA ARG A 209 1.73 15.17 2.36
C ARG A 209 2.14 15.70 3.73
N LEU A 210 2.99 15.00 4.47
CA LEU A 210 3.45 15.41 5.80
C LEU A 210 4.53 16.50 5.78
N THR A 211 5.48 16.44 4.84
CA THR A 211 6.59 17.39 4.72
C THR A 211 6.27 18.61 3.85
N GLY A 212 5.29 18.48 2.95
CA GLY A 212 4.99 19.47 1.92
C GLY A 212 5.92 19.46 0.71
N ASP A 213 6.97 18.63 0.66
CA ASP A 213 7.84 18.50 -0.51
C ASP A 213 7.20 17.55 -1.55
N PRO A 214 6.80 18.04 -2.74
CA PRO A 214 6.08 17.24 -3.72
C PRO A 214 6.96 16.26 -4.50
N ILE A 215 8.29 16.22 -4.30
CA ILE A 215 9.18 15.33 -5.06
C ILE A 215 8.79 13.85 -4.93
N PHE A 216 8.47 13.40 -3.72
CA PHE A 216 8.27 11.98 -3.42
C PHE A 216 7.02 11.44 -4.13
N GLU A 217 5.84 12.04 -3.91
CA GLU A 217 4.60 11.66 -4.60
C GLU A 217 4.76 11.75 -6.12
N LYS A 218 5.47 12.77 -6.64
CA LYS A 218 5.68 12.95 -8.08
C LYS A 218 6.60 11.89 -8.71
N VAL A 219 7.69 11.47 -8.07
CA VAL A 219 8.54 10.39 -8.62
C VAL A 219 7.83 9.03 -8.57
N ALA A 220 7.09 8.74 -7.50
CA ALA A 220 6.33 7.50 -7.37
C ALA A 220 5.19 7.42 -8.40
N LEU A 221 4.43 8.50 -8.62
CA LEU A 221 3.43 8.57 -9.68
C LEU A 221 4.04 8.45 -11.09
N ARG A 222 5.21 9.06 -11.33
CA ARG A 222 5.90 8.94 -12.64
C ARG A 222 6.38 7.51 -12.88
N ALA A 223 6.90 6.82 -11.86
CA ALA A 223 7.28 5.40 -11.94
C ALA A 223 6.07 4.51 -12.26
N LEU A 224 4.96 4.67 -11.55
CA LEU A 224 3.69 3.96 -11.81
C LEU A 224 3.13 4.24 -13.21
N ASN A 225 3.14 5.50 -13.66
CA ASN A 225 2.67 5.89 -14.99
C ASN A 225 3.56 5.30 -16.10
N ALA A 226 4.89 5.28 -15.90
CA ALA A 226 5.83 4.65 -16.83
C ALA A 226 5.64 3.12 -16.88
N LEU A 227 5.47 2.46 -15.74
CA LEU A 227 5.14 1.03 -15.66
C LEU A 227 3.82 0.72 -16.39
N TRP A 228 2.77 1.50 -16.10
CA TRP A 228 1.45 1.40 -16.74
C TRP A 228 1.51 1.58 -18.26
N HIS A 229 2.39 2.46 -18.76
CA HIS A 229 2.61 2.64 -20.20
C HIS A 229 3.16 1.37 -20.87
N HIS A 230 4.07 0.64 -20.22
CA HIS A 230 4.77 -0.51 -20.80
C HIS A 230 4.04 -1.85 -20.66
N LYS A 231 2.82 -1.89 -20.08
CA LYS A 231 2.01 -3.12 -20.02
C LYS A 231 1.79 -3.76 -21.41
N SER A 232 1.62 -5.07 -21.44
CA SER A 232 1.40 -5.82 -22.68
C SER A 232 0.12 -5.42 -23.43
N SER A 233 0.03 -5.83 -24.70
CA SER A 233 -1.18 -5.71 -25.53
C SER A 233 -2.42 -6.43 -24.98
N ILE A 234 -2.26 -7.30 -23.97
CA ILE A 234 -3.37 -7.98 -23.27
C ILE A 234 -3.56 -7.49 -21.82
N GLY A 235 -2.87 -6.42 -21.41
CA GLY A 235 -3.03 -5.75 -20.11
C GLY A 235 -2.23 -6.35 -18.95
N LEU A 236 -1.45 -7.41 -19.18
CA LEU A 236 -0.56 -8.02 -18.19
C LEU A 236 0.80 -7.31 -18.11
N PHE A 237 1.45 -7.45 -16.95
CA PHE A 237 2.79 -7.00 -16.62
C PHE A 237 3.72 -8.22 -16.52
N GLY A 238 4.97 -8.08 -16.96
CA GLY A 238 5.98 -9.13 -16.75
C GLY A 238 6.53 -9.09 -15.33
N ASN A 239 7.54 -9.92 -15.08
CA ASN A 239 8.18 -10.00 -13.77
C ASN A 239 9.34 -9.00 -13.62
N HIS A 240 10.14 -8.78 -14.68
CA HIS A 240 11.27 -7.84 -14.68
C HIS A 240 11.40 -7.05 -15.99
N LEU A 241 11.79 -5.78 -15.89
CA LEU A 241 11.97 -4.83 -17.00
C LEU A 241 13.26 -4.02 -16.88
N ASN A 242 13.64 -3.35 -17.97
CA ASN A 242 14.76 -2.41 -18.01
C ASN A 242 14.32 -0.96 -17.74
N THR A 243 14.88 -0.32 -16.72
CA THR A 243 14.54 1.03 -16.23
C THR A 243 14.86 2.15 -17.22
N GLN A 244 15.72 1.92 -18.20
CA GLN A 244 16.19 2.95 -19.14
C GLN A 244 15.41 2.98 -20.47
N ASN A 245 14.69 1.89 -20.82
CA ASN A 245 13.90 1.82 -22.06
C ASN A 245 12.52 1.16 -21.90
N GLY A 246 12.16 0.64 -20.72
CA GLY A 246 10.90 -0.04 -20.45
C GLY A 246 10.74 -1.42 -21.09
N GLN A 247 11.82 -2.00 -21.63
CA GLN A 247 11.79 -3.33 -22.24
C GLN A 247 11.71 -4.43 -21.17
N TRP A 248 10.72 -5.31 -21.28
CA TRP A 248 10.59 -6.51 -20.46
C TRP A 248 11.72 -7.51 -20.75
N VAL A 249 12.32 -8.06 -19.69
CA VAL A 249 13.37 -9.09 -19.77
C VAL A 249 12.95 -10.43 -19.16
N ALA A 250 12.02 -10.41 -18.20
CA ALA A 250 11.29 -11.60 -17.76
C ALA A 250 9.80 -11.40 -18.04
N THR A 251 9.26 -12.14 -19.01
CA THR A 251 7.92 -11.91 -19.60
C THR A 251 6.82 -12.81 -19.02
N ASP A 252 7.11 -13.56 -17.96
CA ASP A 252 6.08 -14.25 -17.19
C ASP A 252 5.33 -13.26 -16.31
N ALA A 253 4.00 -13.36 -16.33
CA ALA A 253 3.07 -12.58 -15.55
C ALA A 253 2.45 -13.46 -14.46
N GLY A 254 2.32 -12.88 -13.27
CA GLY A 254 1.66 -13.49 -12.12
C GLY A 254 0.99 -12.43 -11.26
N ILE A 255 0.49 -12.84 -10.10
CA ILE A 255 0.18 -11.94 -8.98
C ILE A 255 1.13 -12.14 -7.79
N GLY A 256 2.04 -13.11 -7.87
CA GLY A 256 3.03 -13.40 -6.83
C GLY A 256 4.34 -12.63 -7.01
N ALA A 257 5.43 -13.29 -6.59
CA ALA A 257 6.72 -12.70 -6.32
C ALA A 257 7.21 -11.70 -7.37
N ALA A 258 7.56 -10.50 -6.90
CA ALA A 258 8.08 -9.38 -7.67
C ALA A 258 7.06 -8.69 -8.59
N VAL A 259 5.76 -8.98 -8.41
CA VAL A 259 4.63 -8.31 -9.09
C VAL A 259 3.56 -7.90 -8.07
N ASP A 260 3.15 -8.82 -7.18
CA ASP A 260 2.43 -8.62 -5.91
C ASP A 260 2.01 -7.17 -5.56
N SER A 261 2.89 -6.47 -4.85
CA SER A 261 2.70 -5.20 -4.16
C SER A 261 2.45 -4.01 -5.09
N TYR A 262 2.73 -4.13 -6.40
CA TYR A 262 2.31 -3.12 -7.39
C TYR A 262 0.79 -3.05 -7.50
N TYR A 263 0.10 -4.19 -7.62
CA TYR A 263 -1.38 -4.20 -7.65
C TYR A 263 -1.96 -3.73 -6.32
N GLU A 264 -1.29 -4.09 -5.23
CA GLU A 264 -1.64 -3.70 -3.87
C GLU A 264 -1.61 -2.18 -3.69
N TYR A 265 -0.53 -1.52 -4.11
CA TYR A 265 -0.31 -0.08 -3.97
C TYR A 265 -1.20 0.75 -4.89
N LEU A 266 -1.66 0.19 -6.01
CA LEU A 266 -2.72 0.84 -6.81
C LEU A 266 -4.03 0.96 -6.02
N VAL A 267 -4.39 -0.03 -5.19
CA VAL A 267 -5.58 0.02 -4.32
C VAL A 267 -5.31 0.84 -3.06
N LYS A 268 -4.26 0.49 -2.30
CA LYS A 268 -3.90 1.12 -1.03
C LYS A 268 -3.56 2.61 -1.23
N GLY A 269 -2.82 2.96 -2.29
CA GLY A 269 -2.52 4.34 -2.68
C GLY A 269 -3.74 5.11 -3.19
N ALA A 270 -4.67 4.48 -3.92
CA ALA A 270 -5.94 5.12 -4.30
C ALA A 270 -6.77 5.54 -3.09
N ILE A 271 -6.85 4.67 -2.08
CA ILE A 271 -7.59 4.91 -0.84
C ILE A 271 -6.89 5.98 0.01
N LEU A 272 -5.58 5.84 0.21
CA LEU A 272 -4.80 6.73 1.08
C LEU A 272 -4.70 8.18 0.56
N LEU A 273 -4.45 8.34 -0.75
CA LEU A 273 -4.23 9.66 -1.37
C LEU A 273 -5.47 10.23 -2.07
N GLN A 274 -6.61 9.51 -1.99
CA GLN A 274 -7.87 9.81 -2.69
C GLN A 274 -7.69 9.94 -4.22
N LYS A 275 -6.99 8.95 -4.80
CA LYS A 275 -6.54 8.90 -6.19
C LYS A 275 -7.31 7.88 -7.05
N PRO A 276 -8.44 8.26 -7.66
CA PRO A 276 -9.24 7.34 -8.50
C PRO A 276 -8.49 6.84 -9.74
N GLU A 277 -7.45 7.55 -10.21
CA GLU A 277 -6.62 7.13 -11.32
C GLU A 277 -5.88 5.80 -11.04
N LEU A 278 -5.41 5.60 -9.80
CA LEU A 278 -4.73 4.37 -9.38
C LEU A 278 -5.71 3.19 -9.26
N MET A 279 -6.91 3.43 -8.72
CA MET A 279 -7.98 2.43 -8.68
C MET A 279 -8.44 2.02 -10.10
N LYS A 280 -8.45 2.96 -11.05
CA LYS A 280 -8.75 2.64 -12.46
C LYS A 280 -7.66 1.73 -13.08
N MET A 281 -6.37 2.01 -12.83
CA MET A 281 -5.28 1.10 -13.25
C MET A 281 -5.47 -0.30 -12.66
N PHE A 282 -5.77 -0.41 -11.36
CA PHE A 282 -5.98 -1.71 -10.71
C PHE A 282 -7.16 -2.46 -11.34
N LEU A 283 -8.31 -1.81 -11.53
CA LEU A 283 -9.51 -2.45 -12.09
C LEU A 283 -9.37 -2.81 -13.58
N GLU A 284 -8.47 -2.16 -14.33
CA GLU A 284 -8.10 -2.58 -15.68
C GLU A 284 -7.08 -3.73 -15.67
N GLY A 285 -6.08 -3.70 -14.78
CA GLY A 285 -5.13 -4.81 -14.57
C GLY A 285 -5.82 -6.09 -14.09
N LYS A 286 -6.74 -5.98 -13.12
CA LYS A 286 -7.54 -7.11 -12.59
C LYS A 286 -8.33 -7.80 -13.70
N LYS A 287 -8.86 -7.09 -14.70
CA LYS A 287 -9.54 -7.70 -15.86
C LYS A 287 -8.60 -8.56 -16.71
N ALA A 288 -7.31 -8.25 -16.75
CA ALA A 288 -6.32 -9.11 -17.40
C ALA A 288 -5.98 -10.32 -16.51
N VAL A 289 -5.79 -10.12 -15.20
CA VAL A 289 -5.56 -11.20 -14.21
C VAL A 289 -6.71 -12.21 -14.21
N ASP A 290 -7.95 -11.76 -14.03
CA ASP A 290 -9.17 -12.58 -14.02
C ASP A 290 -9.39 -13.35 -15.35
N LYS A 291 -8.82 -12.89 -16.46
CA LYS A 291 -9.00 -13.47 -17.81
C LYS A 291 -7.90 -14.44 -18.22
N TYR A 292 -6.66 -14.21 -17.78
CA TYR A 292 -5.47 -14.89 -18.31
C TYR A 292 -4.63 -15.62 -17.25
N LEU A 293 -4.76 -15.25 -15.97
CA LEU A 293 -4.05 -15.91 -14.87
C LEU A 293 -4.98 -16.78 -14.03
N ARG A 294 -6.25 -16.39 -13.90
CA ARG A 294 -7.20 -17.06 -13.03
C ARG A 294 -7.70 -18.39 -13.60
N HIS A 295 -7.47 -19.48 -12.87
CA HIS A 295 -7.99 -20.81 -13.15
C HIS A 295 -8.79 -21.29 -11.94
N GLU A 296 -10.12 -21.40 -12.11
CA GLU A 296 -11.09 -21.60 -11.03
C GLU A 296 -10.98 -20.49 -9.96
N ASP A 297 -10.36 -20.79 -8.81
CA ASP A 297 -10.05 -19.85 -7.74
C ASP A 297 -8.55 -19.84 -7.37
N TRP A 298 -7.70 -20.35 -8.27
CA TRP A 298 -6.24 -20.17 -8.28
C TRP A 298 -5.83 -19.11 -9.32
N TYR A 299 -4.58 -18.64 -9.24
CA TYR A 299 -4.00 -17.68 -10.19
C TYR A 299 -2.64 -18.20 -10.66
N PHE A 300 -2.60 -18.82 -11.84
CA PHE A 300 -1.39 -19.40 -12.41
C PHE A 300 -0.56 -18.35 -13.13
N TRP A 301 0.75 -18.62 -13.25
CA TRP A 301 1.66 -17.77 -14.01
C TRP A 301 1.50 -18.05 -15.51
N ALA A 302 1.50 -17.00 -16.32
CA ALA A 302 1.30 -17.08 -17.76
C ALA A 302 2.19 -16.10 -18.54
N SER A 303 2.42 -16.36 -19.82
CA SER A 303 3.15 -15.43 -20.69
C SER A 303 2.39 -14.10 -20.82
N MET A 304 3.01 -12.99 -20.42
CA MET A 304 2.38 -11.66 -20.42
C MET A 304 1.88 -11.21 -21.80
N THR A 305 2.40 -11.79 -22.90
CA THR A 305 2.04 -11.41 -24.27
C THR A 305 0.98 -12.32 -24.90
N ARG A 306 0.86 -13.57 -24.42
CA ARG A 306 0.00 -14.60 -25.01
C ARG A 306 -1.18 -15.00 -24.11
N GLY A 307 -1.05 -14.81 -22.79
CA GLY A 307 -2.03 -15.30 -21.82
C GLY A 307 -2.07 -16.83 -21.69
N SER A 308 -1.04 -17.53 -22.19
CA SER A 308 -0.88 -18.98 -22.05
C SER A 308 -0.12 -19.29 -20.76
N VAL A 309 -0.66 -20.17 -19.92
CA VAL A 309 -0.03 -20.64 -18.67
C VAL A 309 1.40 -21.12 -18.94
N THR A 310 2.32 -20.69 -18.08
CA THR A 310 3.74 -21.09 -18.07
C THR A 310 4.12 -21.84 -16.78
N MET A 311 3.47 -21.55 -15.64
CA MET A 311 3.58 -22.38 -14.44
C MET A 311 2.23 -22.48 -13.69
N PRO A 312 1.64 -23.67 -13.54
CA PRO A 312 0.41 -23.91 -12.79
C PRO A 312 0.69 -24.07 -11.28
N VAL A 313 1.39 -23.08 -10.72
CA VAL A 313 1.79 -23.04 -9.31
C VAL A 313 1.03 -21.96 -8.55
N PHE A 314 0.87 -22.18 -7.25
CA PHE A 314 0.56 -21.16 -6.26
C PHE A 314 1.83 -20.81 -5.49
N GLN A 315 2.05 -19.53 -5.21
CA GLN A 315 3.16 -19.05 -4.37
C GLN A 315 2.63 -18.48 -3.07
N ASN A 316 3.36 -18.67 -1.96
CA ASN A 316 2.98 -18.16 -0.64
C ASN A 316 2.60 -16.65 -0.65
N LEU A 317 3.43 -15.84 -1.33
CA LEU A 317 3.21 -14.40 -1.56
C LEU A 317 1.86 -14.04 -2.20
N GLU A 318 1.24 -14.95 -2.96
CA GLU A 318 -0.06 -14.72 -3.61
C GLU A 318 -1.22 -14.75 -2.60
N ALA A 319 -0.97 -15.18 -1.37
CA ALA A 319 -1.95 -15.23 -0.29
C ALA A 319 -2.42 -13.85 0.20
N PHE A 320 -1.80 -12.74 -0.23
CA PHE A 320 -2.30 -11.37 -0.02
C PHE A 320 -3.56 -11.05 -0.85
N TRP A 321 -3.72 -11.72 -1.99
CA TRP A 321 -4.70 -11.34 -3.02
C TRP A 321 -6.16 -11.46 -2.54
N PRO A 322 -6.58 -12.46 -1.74
CA PRO A 322 -7.89 -12.46 -1.09
C PRO A 322 -8.16 -11.25 -0.19
N GLY A 323 -7.14 -10.72 0.50
CA GLY A 323 -7.21 -9.48 1.26
C GLY A 323 -7.47 -8.29 0.34
N LEU A 324 -6.70 -8.18 -0.76
CA LEU A 324 -6.86 -7.13 -1.77
C LEU A 324 -8.22 -7.19 -2.49
N LEU A 325 -8.68 -8.38 -2.85
CA LEU A 325 -10.02 -8.64 -3.38
C LEU A 325 -11.11 -8.22 -2.37
N THR A 326 -10.89 -8.45 -1.07
CA THR A 326 -11.80 -8.03 -0.02
C THR A 326 -11.81 -6.51 0.16
N LEU A 327 -10.67 -5.83 0.04
CA LEU A 327 -10.56 -4.36 0.05
C LEU A 327 -11.34 -3.69 -1.09
N ILE A 328 -11.51 -4.34 -2.24
CA ILE A 328 -12.26 -3.82 -3.39
C ILE A 328 -13.67 -4.40 -3.56
N GLY A 329 -14.13 -5.21 -2.60
CA GLY A 329 -15.51 -5.74 -2.54
C GLY A 329 -15.75 -7.09 -3.23
N ASP A 330 -14.74 -7.72 -3.85
CA ASP A 330 -14.81 -9.08 -4.42
C ASP A 330 -14.64 -10.16 -3.33
N VAL A 331 -15.42 -10.00 -2.24
CA VAL A 331 -15.40 -10.86 -1.04
C VAL A 331 -15.69 -12.32 -1.40
N ASN A 332 -16.51 -12.55 -2.43
CA ASN A 332 -16.86 -13.90 -2.86
C ASN A 332 -15.72 -14.62 -3.59
N SER A 333 -14.85 -13.93 -4.35
CA SER A 333 -13.66 -14.57 -4.92
C SER A 333 -12.55 -14.74 -3.88
N ALA A 334 -12.35 -13.74 -3.02
CA ALA A 334 -11.47 -13.86 -1.85
C ALA A 334 -11.81 -15.10 -1.00
N LYS A 335 -13.11 -15.31 -0.73
CA LYS A 335 -13.65 -16.45 0.02
C LYS A 335 -13.25 -17.82 -0.53
N ARG A 336 -13.15 -17.99 -1.86
CA ARG A 336 -12.85 -19.30 -2.45
C ARG A 336 -11.36 -19.53 -2.55
N SER A 337 -10.58 -18.54 -2.97
CA SER A 337 -9.11 -18.63 -3.01
C SER A 337 -8.50 -18.90 -1.63
N ILE A 338 -8.97 -18.24 -0.56
CA ILE A 338 -8.43 -18.48 0.78
C ILE A 338 -8.73 -19.89 1.32
N LEU A 339 -9.83 -20.53 0.89
CA LEU A 339 -10.16 -21.91 1.26
C LEU A 339 -9.20 -22.91 0.59
N ASN A 340 -8.82 -22.65 -0.67
CA ASN A 340 -7.77 -23.41 -1.35
C ASN A 340 -6.42 -23.25 -0.65
N TYR A 341 -6.06 -22.02 -0.23
CA TYR A 341 -4.80 -21.77 0.48
C TYR A 341 -4.79 -22.40 1.88
N HIS A 342 -5.92 -22.38 2.59
CA HIS A 342 -6.07 -23.07 3.88
C HIS A 342 -5.97 -24.59 3.71
N LYS A 343 -6.48 -25.18 2.62
CA LYS A 343 -6.29 -26.61 2.33
C LYS A 343 -4.81 -26.99 2.23
N VAL A 344 -3.98 -26.17 1.57
CA VAL A 344 -2.52 -26.38 1.50
C VAL A 344 -1.89 -26.25 2.88
N MET A 345 -2.28 -25.23 3.66
CA MET A 345 -1.84 -25.06 5.04
C MET A 345 -2.17 -26.29 5.91
N LYS A 346 -3.38 -26.87 5.79
CA LYS A 346 -3.76 -28.09 6.52
C LYS A 346 -3.07 -29.36 6.02
N GLN A 347 -2.47 -29.35 4.82
CA GLN A 347 -1.69 -30.46 4.26
C GLN A 347 -0.25 -30.50 4.83
N TYR A 348 0.33 -29.34 5.16
CA TYR A 348 1.76 -29.21 5.54
C TYR A 348 2.02 -28.40 6.83
N GLY A 349 0.98 -28.06 7.60
CA GLY A 349 1.06 -27.13 8.73
C GLY A 349 1.30 -25.66 8.34
N PHE A 350 1.80 -25.40 7.12
CA PHE A 350 2.21 -24.10 6.61
C PHE A 350 1.91 -23.96 5.11
N VAL A 351 1.96 -22.74 4.59
CA VAL A 351 1.91 -22.49 3.14
C VAL A 351 3.35 -22.48 2.59
N PRO A 352 3.71 -23.33 1.62
CA PRO A 352 5.07 -23.38 1.06
C PRO A 352 5.33 -22.24 0.08
N GLU A 353 6.60 -21.85 -0.10
CA GLU A 353 7.02 -20.85 -1.10
C GLU A 353 6.51 -21.16 -2.52
N MET A 354 6.42 -22.43 -2.94
CA MET A 354 5.64 -22.84 -4.12
C MET A 354 4.94 -24.20 -3.95
N TYR A 355 3.66 -24.24 -4.36
CA TYR A 355 2.83 -25.44 -4.45
C TYR A 355 2.42 -25.69 -5.90
N ASP A 356 2.61 -26.91 -6.40
CA ASP A 356 2.09 -27.36 -7.70
C ASP A 356 0.63 -27.77 -7.54
N VAL A 357 -0.27 -27.06 -8.21
CA VAL A 357 -1.71 -27.23 -8.04
C VAL A 357 -2.26 -28.47 -8.77
N TYR A 358 -1.58 -28.94 -9.83
CA TYR A 358 -2.00 -30.16 -10.53
C TYR A 358 -1.51 -31.43 -9.80
N ASN A 359 -0.24 -31.44 -9.40
CA ASN A 359 0.35 -32.56 -8.66
C ASN A 359 -0.07 -32.56 -7.17
N SER A 360 -0.68 -31.47 -6.69
CA SER A 360 -1.10 -31.27 -5.29
C SER A 360 0.03 -31.42 -4.27
N GLU A 361 1.24 -31.02 -4.67
CA GLU A 361 2.47 -31.18 -3.89
C GLU A 361 3.31 -29.89 -3.79
N VAL A 362 4.14 -29.81 -2.76
CA VAL A 362 5.15 -28.76 -2.61
C VAL A 362 6.24 -28.92 -3.68
N ARG A 363 6.48 -27.87 -4.47
CA ARG A 363 7.48 -27.88 -5.54
C ARG A 363 8.90 -28.00 -4.97
N SER A 364 9.74 -28.83 -5.58
CA SER A 364 11.10 -29.02 -5.10
C SER A 364 11.96 -27.76 -5.21
N GLN A 365 12.88 -27.58 -4.25
CA GLN A 365 13.72 -26.40 -4.02
C GLN A 365 12.94 -25.12 -3.64
N ARG A 366 11.65 -25.24 -3.30
CA ARG A 366 10.74 -24.17 -2.86
C ARG A 366 9.86 -24.64 -1.69
N GLU A 367 10.41 -25.52 -0.85
CA GLU A 367 9.70 -26.16 0.25
C GLU A 367 9.49 -25.31 1.51
N GLY A 368 10.18 -24.18 1.64
CA GLY A 368 10.20 -23.40 2.88
C GLY A 368 8.93 -22.59 3.17
N TYR A 369 8.85 -22.12 4.42
CA TYR A 369 7.92 -21.09 4.91
C TYR A 369 8.70 -20.14 5.85
N PRO A 370 9.15 -18.97 5.36
CA PRO A 370 9.95 -18.02 6.15
C PRO A 370 9.07 -17.14 7.07
N LEU A 371 8.13 -17.74 7.80
CA LEU A 371 7.22 -17.05 8.75
C LEU A 371 6.29 -15.98 8.14
N ARG A 372 5.95 -16.16 6.87
CA ARG A 372 5.22 -15.21 6.02
C ARG A 372 3.83 -14.76 6.51
N PRO A 373 3.44 -13.49 6.27
CA PRO A 373 2.21 -12.90 6.81
C PRO A 373 0.97 -12.97 5.91
N GLU A 374 1.11 -13.12 4.60
CA GLU A 374 0.11 -12.64 3.63
C GLU A 374 -1.23 -13.42 3.72
N PHE A 375 -1.15 -14.72 4.03
CA PHE A 375 -2.32 -15.52 4.35
C PHE A 375 -3.11 -14.96 5.54
N VAL A 376 -2.43 -14.46 6.57
CA VAL A 376 -3.08 -13.87 7.77
C VAL A 376 -3.59 -12.45 7.49
N GLU A 377 -2.92 -11.63 6.67
CA GLU A 377 -3.46 -10.34 6.21
C GLU A 377 -4.85 -10.57 5.56
N SER A 378 -4.95 -11.56 4.67
CA SER A 378 -6.21 -11.97 4.04
C SER A 378 -7.28 -12.39 5.05
N LEU A 379 -6.93 -13.14 6.10
CA LEU A 379 -7.87 -13.51 7.17
C LEU A 379 -8.41 -12.27 7.92
N VAL A 380 -7.57 -11.26 8.20
CA VAL A 380 -8.00 -10.02 8.87
C VAL A 380 -9.05 -9.29 8.03
N TYR A 381 -8.80 -9.07 6.74
CA TYR A 381 -9.78 -8.37 5.88
C TYR A 381 -11.07 -9.17 5.70
N LEU A 382 -10.97 -10.48 5.46
CA LEU A 382 -12.13 -11.36 5.32
C LEU A 382 -12.97 -11.42 6.61
N TYR A 383 -12.34 -11.51 7.79
CA TYR A 383 -13.06 -11.47 9.05
C TYR A 383 -13.71 -10.10 9.31
N ARG A 384 -13.05 -8.99 8.96
CA ARG A 384 -13.65 -7.64 9.04
C ARG A 384 -14.86 -7.49 8.11
N ALA A 385 -14.81 -8.05 6.90
CA ALA A 385 -15.88 -7.96 5.91
C ALA A 385 -17.08 -8.88 6.22
N THR A 386 -16.86 -10.04 6.83
CA THR A 386 -17.88 -11.11 6.95
C THR A 386 -18.34 -11.39 8.39
N LYS A 387 -17.46 -11.18 9.37
CA LYS A 387 -17.57 -11.64 10.76
C LYS A 387 -17.78 -13.17 10.91
N ASP A 388 -17.37 -13.94 9.92
CA ASP A 388 -17.40 -15.40 9.94
C ASP A 388 -16.28 -15.97 10.84
N SER A 389 -16.62 -16.81 11.81
CA SER A 389 -15.66 -17.35 12.78
C SER A 389 -14.70 -18.40 12.21
N ILE A 390 -14.90 -18.86 10.97
CA ILE A 390 -13.94 -19.75 10.31
C ILE A 390 -12.55 -19.12 10.18
N TYR A 391 -12.47 -17.81 9.93
CA TYR A 391 -11.20 -17.08 9.81
C TYR A 391 -10.44 -17.00 11.13
N ILE A 392 -11.14 -16.97 12.27
CA ILE A 392 -10.51 -17.07 13.60
C ILE A 392 -9.89 -18.46 13.80
N THR A 393 -10.55 -19.52 13.32
CA THR A 393 -10.01 -20.88 13.38
C THR A 393 -8.83 -21.08 12.41
N MET A 394 -8.88 -20.48 11.21
CA MET A 394 -7.74 -20.45 10.28
C MET A 394 -6.54 -19.70 10.87
N GLY A 395 -6.76 -18.60 11.58
CA GLY A 395 -5.71 -17.86 12.29
C GLY A 395 -5.17 -18.64 13.50
N GLU A 396 -6.03 -19.35 14.24
CA GLU A 396 -5.59 -20.23 15.32
C GLU A 396 -4.73 -21.39 14.77
N ASP A 397 -5.11 -22.00 13.65
CA ASP A 397 -4.29 -23.03 12.99
C ASP A 397 -2.86 -22.51 12.71
N VAL A 398 -2.71 -21.30 12.17
CA VAL A 398 -1.40 -20.68 11.89
C VAL A 398 -0.64 -20.39 13.19
N LEU A 399 -1.29 -19.80 14.20
CA LEU A 399 -0.71 -19.55 15.51
C LEU A 399 -0.17 -20.84 16.16
N ARG A 400 -0.94 -21.93 16.11
CA ARG A 400 -0.53 -23.22 16.69
C ARG A 400 0.61 -23.87 15.89
N ALA A 401 0.62 -23.76 14.56
CA ALA A 401 1.71 -24.28 13.73
C ALA A 401 3.05 -23.57 14.02
N ILE A 402 3.04 -22.23 14.11
CA ILE A 402 4.22 -21.43 14.42
C ILE A 402 4.70 -21.70 15.86
N GLU A 403 3.80 -21.74 16.85
CA GLU A 403 4.15 -22.13 18.24
C GLU A 403 4.76 -23.53 18.34
N HIS A 404 4.26 -24.50 17.55
CA HIS A 404 4.66 -25.89 17.65
C HIS A 404 5.99 -26.19 16.94
N SER A 405 6.19 -25.65 15.74
CA SER A 405 7.29 -26.08 14.87
C SER A 405 8.34 -25.01 14.55
N ALA A 406 8.00 -23.71 14.59
CA ALA A 406 8.98 -22.65 14.34
C ALA A 406 9.71 -22.18 15.61
N LYS A 407 9.17 -22.47 16.80
CA LYS A 407 9.65 -21.91 18.07
C LYS A 407 11.00 -22.46 18.50
N THR A 408 11.91 -21.58 18.90
CA THR A 408 13.26 -21.90 19.40
C THR A 408 13.47 -21.36 20.82
N SER A 409 14.65 -21.58 21.40
CA SER A 409 15.05 -20.97 22.68
C SER A 409 15.23 -19.45 22.64
N CYS A 410 15.39 -18.84 21.46
CA CYS A 410 15.80 -17.44 21.30
C CYS A 410 14.90 -16.61 20.38
N GLY A 411 13.92 -17.21 19.72
CA GLY A 411 12.97 -16.56 18.79
C GLY A 411 12.17 -17.60 18.00
N TYR A 412 11.80 -17.29 16.75
CA TYR A 412 11.13 -18.23 15.83
C TYR A 412 11.94 -18.37 14.55
N ALA A 413 12.22 -19.60 14.15
CA ALA A 413 12.97 -19.97 12.97
C ALA A 413 12.07 -20.12 11.76
N SER A 414 12.57 -19.69 10.60
CA SER A 414 11.99 -20.02 9.31
C SER A 414 11.92 -21.55 9.12
N ILE A 415 10.84 -22.05 8.54
CA ILE A 415 10.73 -23.46 8.18
C ILE A 415 11.43 -23.65 6.83
N ARG A 416 12.37 -24.59 6.76
CA ARG A 416 13.19 -24.88 5.57
C ARG A 416 12.48 -25.80 4.58
N ASP A 417 11.78 -26.81 5.10
CA ASP A 417 10.92 -27.71 4.34
C ASP A 417 9.65 -28.02 5.17
N VAL A 418 8.48 -27.69 4.62
CA VAL A 418 7.18 -27.92 5.28
C VAL A 418 6.74 -29.41 5.27
N LYS A 419 7.53 -30.31 4.69
CA LYS A 419 7.30 -31.78 4.72
C LYS A 419 7.87 -32.42 5.99
N ASP A 420 8.99 -31.92 6.51
CA ASP A 420 9.67 -32.44 7.71
C ASP A 420 9.76 -31.42 8.87
N HIS A 421 9.34 -30.18 8.63
CA HIS A 421 9.39 -29.05 9.56
C HIS A 421 10.82 -28.72 10.04
N SER A 422 11.84 -29.06 9.25
CA SER A 422 13.24 -28.70 9.55
C SER A 422 13.44 -27.19 9.54
N LEU A 423 14.31 -26.70 10.44
CA LEU A 423 14.50 -25.26 10.66
C LEU A 423 15.62 -24.64 9.84
N GLU A 424 15.44 -23.39 9.45
CA GLU A 424 16.49 -22.48 8.98
C GLU A 424 16.80 -21.42 10.04
N ASP A 425 18.09 -21.12 10.23
CA ASP A 425 18.58 -20.21 11.29
C ASP A 425 18.44 -18.73 10.90
N ARG A 426 17.19 -18.31 10.63
CA ARG A 426 16.80 -16.94 10.29
C ARG A 426 15.39 -16.61 10.76
N MET A 427 15.23 -15.46 11.39
CA MET A 427 13.95 -14.82 11.72
C MET A 427 13.90 -13.48 10.97
N GLU A 428 13.02 -13.41 9.97
CA GLU A 428 12.75 -12.22 9.17
C GLU A 428 12.14 -11.10 10.03
N SER A 429 12.45 -9.83 9.72
CA SER A 429 11.92 -8.68 10.47
C SER A 429 10.38 -8.60 10.37
N PHE A 430 9.83 -8.96 9.21
CA PHE A 430 8.40 -9.00 8.93
C PHE A 430 7.61 -9.97 9.82
N PHE A 431 8.26 -10.90 10.52
CA PHE A 431 7.55 -11.71 11.52
C PHE A 431 7.00 -10.83 12.67
N LEU A 432 7.77 -9.81 13.08
CA LEU A 432 7.37 -8.84 14.11
C LEU A 432 6.61 -7.63 13.56
N ALA A 433 6.90 -7.20 12.31
CA ALA A 433 6.12 -6.14 11.67
C ALA A 433 4.72 -6.63 11.23
N GLU A 434 4.60 -7.85 10.71
CA GLU A 434 3.41 -8.29 9.97
C GLU A 434 2.72 -9.50 10.58
N THR A 435 3.39 -10.66 10.63
CA THR A 435 2.72 -11.94 10.95
C THR A 435 2.09 -11.92 12.34
N THR A 436 2.83 -11.46 13.35
CA THR A 436 2.30 -11.24 14.70
C THR A 436 1.30 -10.08 14.77
N LYS A 437 1.48 -9.00 13.99
CA LYS A 437 0.56 -7.84 13.95
C LYS A 437 -0.81 -8.22 13.38
N TYR A 438 -0.87 -8.94 12.26
CA TYR A 438 -2.12 -9.42 11.67
C TYR A 438 -2.77 -10.53 12.50
N LEU A 439 -2.01 -11.48 13.06
CA LEU A 439 -2.57 -12.45 14.03
C LEU A 439 -3.21 -11.72 15.23
N TYR A 440 -2.54 -10.69 15.76
CA TYR A 440 -3.08 -9.90 16.86
C TYR A 440 -4.38 -9.18 16.47
N LEU A 441 -4.39 -8.48 15.34
CA LEU A 441 -5.56 -7.75 14.84
C LEU A 441 -6.73 -8.67 14.46
N LEU A 442 -6.47 -9.91 14.04
CA LEU A 442 -7.49 -10.93 13.80
C LEU A 442 -8.22 -11.31 15.10
N PHE A 443 -7.48 -11.38 16.22
CA PHE A 443 -8.02 -11.72 17.54
C PHE A 443 -8.42 -10.50 18.39
N ASP A 444 -8.13 -9.28 17.95
CA ASP A 444 -8.48 -8.00 18.58
C ASP A 444 -9.41 -7.17 17.65
N PRO A 445 -10.62 -7.63 17.31
CA PRO A 445 -11.45 -7.05 16.25
C PRO A 445 -11.97 -5.63 16.51
N ASP A 446 -11.85 -5.13 17.74
CA ASP A 446 -12.19 -3.77 18.17
C ASP A 446 -10.95 -2.86 18.30
N ASN A 447 -9.77 -3.31 17.85
CA ASN A 447 -8.53 -2.54 17.88
C ASN A 447 -8.66 -1.22 17.09
N PHE A 448 -8.00 -0.16 17.55
CA PHE A 448 -8.11 1.17 16.94
C PHE A 448 -7.66 1.21 15.47
N LEU A 449 -6.68 0.39 15.08
CA LEU A 449 -6.25 0.30 13.67
C LEU A 449 -7.35 -0.24 12.74
N LEU A 450 -8.33 -0.95 13.30
CA LEU A 450 -9.45 -1.48 12.57
C LEU A 450 -10.61 -0.50 12.46
N ASN A 451 -10.46 0.77 12.89
CA ASN A 451 -11.44 1.84 12.65
C ASN A 451 -11.77 1.96 11.15
N VAL A 452 -13.00 2.41 10.90
CA VAL A 452 -13.71 2.33 9.63
C VAL A 452 -14.37 3.68 9.30
N GLY A 453 -13.71 4.80 9.58
CA GLY A 453 -14.26 6.13 9.30
C GLY A 453 -15.56 6.47 10.05
N GLN A 454 -15.73 5.97 11.29
CA GLN A 454 -16.91 6.27 12.13
C GLN A 454 -16.58 7.20 13.30
N THR A 455 -15.35 7.12 13.80
CA THR A 455 -14.84 7.95 14.89
C THR A 455 -13.54 8.62 14.47
N GLY A 456 -13.23 9.75 15.09
CA GLY A 456 -11.95 10.43 14.94
C GLY A 456 -11.63 11.26 16.18
N LYS A 457 -10.44 11.85 16.21
CA LYS A 457 -9.95 12.71 17.28
C LYS A 457 -9.53 14.05 16.71
N VAL A 458 -9.99 15.14 17.30
CA VAL A 458 -9.52 16.49 16.92
C VAL A 458 -8.13 16.70 17.51
N HIS A 459 -7.18 17.09 16.66
CA HIS A 459 -5.84 17.51 17.06
C HIS A 459 -5.64 19.00 16.75
N LYS A 460 -4.88 19.73 17.57
CA LYS A 460 -4.61 21.16 17.39
C LYS A 460 -3.15 21.36 17.04
N THR A 461 -2.87 21.69 15.78
CA THR A 461 -1.54 22.10 15.31
C THR A 461 -1.39 23.63 15.40
N PRO A 462 -0.16 24.18 15.27
CA PRO A 462 0.03 25.62 15.10
C PRO A 462 -0.63 26.21 13.85
N ALA A 463 -0.89 25.39 12.82
CA ALA A 463 -1.58 25.80 11.59
C ALA A 463 -3.11 25.72 11.68
N GLY A 464 -3.66 25.18 12.77
CA GLY A 464 -5.09 25.03 13.00
C GLY A 464 -5.47 23.66 13.56
N SER A 465 -6.76 23.43 13.75
CA SER A 465 -7.26 22.09 14.09
C SER A 465 -7.25 21.18 12.86
N CYS A 466 -6.94 19.90 13.04
CA CYS A 466 -7.15 18.83 12.06
C CYS A 466 -7.78 17.60 12.73
N VAL A 467 -8.07 16.55 11.94
CA VAL A 467 -8.57 15.26 12.43
C VAL A 467 -7.49 14.20 12.26
N ILE A 468 -7.35 13.34 13.27
CA ILE A 468 -6.54 12.11 13.27
C ILE A 468 -7.42 10.94 13.73
N ASP A 469 -6.87 9.72 13.71
CA ASP A 469 -7.52 8.46 14.10
C ASP A 469 -8.71 8.02 13.23
N ALA A 470 -9.02 8.69 12.10
CA ALA A 470 -10.24 8.39 11.33
C ALA A 470 -10.18 7.06 10.55
N GLY A 471 -8.99 6.59 10.21
CA GLY A 471 -8.78 5.34 9.48
C GLY A 471 -7.35 5.20 8.99
N TYR A 472 -6.94 3.95 8.75
CA TYR A 472 -5.56 3.61 8.40
C TYR A 472 -5.51 2.78 7.12
N VAL A 473 -4.50 3.03 6.30
CA VAL A 473 -4.05 2.11 5.24
C VAL A 473 -2.73 1.51 5.68
N PHE A 474 -2.70 0.19 5.87
CA PHE A 474 -1.47 -0.57 6.04
C PHE A 474 -0.72 -0.58 4.70
N ASN A 475 0.60 -0.38 4.67
CA ASN A 475 1.40 -0.64 3.47
C ASN A 475 1.57 -2.17 3.23
N THR A 476 2.53 -2.58 2.40
CA THR A 476 2.85 -4.01 2.12
C THR A 476 3.67 -4.68 3.21
N GLU A 477 4.13 -3.92 4.22
CA GLU A 477 4.94 -4.36 5.37
C GLU A 477 4.16 -4.15 6.69
N ALA A 478 2.83 -4.25 6.59
CA ALA A 478 1.85 -3.99 7.65
C ALA A 478 2.01 -2.67 8.45
N HIS A 479 2.61 -1.62 7.89
CA HIS A 479 2.74 -0.32 8.56
C HIS A 479 1.52 0.58 8.32
N PRO A 480 0.65 0.84 9.33
CA PRO A 480 -0.54 1.68 9.18
C PRO A 480 -0.24 3.18 9.07
N ILE A 481 -0.58 3.77 7.92
CA ILE A 481 -0.58 5.20 7.68
C ILE A 481 -1.98 5.77 7.96
N ASP A 482 -2.07 6.77 8.86
CA ASP A 482 -3.31 7.50 9.15
C ASP A 482 -3.70 8.44 8.01
N ILE A 483 -4.82 8.14 7.35
CA ILE A 483 -5.33 8.85 6.18
C ILE A 483 -5.76 10.28 6.53
N SER A 484 -6.30 10.48 7.73
CA SER A 484 -6.74 11.79 8.21
C SER A 484 -5.55 12.69 8.59
N ALA A 485 -4.52 12.12 9.20
CA ALA A 485 -3.30 12.85 9.57
C ALA A 485 -2.56 13.45 8.35
N LEU A 486 -2.58 12.78 7.19
CA LEU A 486 -1.98 13.33 5.95
C LEU A 486 -2.58 14.68 5.52
N ASN A 487 -3.81 14.99 5.95
CA ASN A 487 -4.47 16.26 5.60
C ASN A 487 -4.08 17.40 6.54
N CYS A 488 -3.55 17.13 7.74
CA CYS A 488 -3.16 18.15 8.74
C CYS A 488 -2.13 19.16 8.24
N CYS A 489 -1.33 18.79 7.24
CA CYS A 489 -0.12 19.52 6.82
C CYS A 489 -0.31 20.29 5.49
N THR A 490 -1.50 20.21 4.89
CA THR A 490 -1.83 20.86 3.62
C THR A 490 -2.20 22.35 3.76
N GLY A 491 -2.29 22.87 4.98
CA GLY A 491 -2.74 24.24 5.27
C GLY A 491 -4.25 24.48 5.09
N ILE A 492 -5.01 23.48 4.63
CA ILE A 492 -6.46 23.59 4.42
C ILE A 492 -7.18 23.46 5.78
N SER A 493 -7.87 24.52 6.22
CA SER A 493 -8.62 24.48 7.48
C SER A 493 -9.81 23.51 7.39
N LEU A 494 -10.19 22.89 8.51
CA LEU A 494 -11.37 22.02 8.60
C LEU A 494 -12.68 22.71 8.17
N GLU A 495 -12.75 24.03 8.30
CA GLU A 495 -13.87 24.86 7.86
C GLU A 495 -13.97 24.88 6.32
N THR A 496 -12.84 24.74 5.62
CA THR A 496 -12.72 24.71 4.17
C THR A 496 -12.98 23.31 3.58
N VAL A 497 -12.61 22.24 4.29
CA VAL A 497 -12.80 20.84 3.82
C VAL A 497 -14.30 20.44 3.76
N GLY A 498 -15.16 21.14 4.50
CA GLY A 498 -16.62 21.09 4.33
C GLY A 498 -17.36 20.31 5.43
N GLY A 499 -18.41 20.93 5.97
CA GLY A 499 -19.17 20.45 7.14
C GLY A 499 -19.95 19.13 6.97
N TYR A 500 -19.92 18.47 5.81
CA TYR A 500 -20.59 17.18 5.61
C TYR A 500 -19.83 16.02 6.28
N VAL A 501 -18.49 16.00 6.20
CA VAL A 501 -17.66 14.98 6.88
C VAL A 501 -17.84 15.04 8.40
N TRP A 502 -17.89 16.26 8.93
CA TRP A 502 -18.07 16.57 10.36
C TRP A 502 -19.40 16.11 10.95
N ASN A 503 -20.48 16.09 10.16
CA ASN A 503 -21.80 15.66 10.62
C ASN A 503 -21.95 14.12 10.68
N SER A 504 -20.99 13.36 10.14
CA SER A 504 -20.96 11.89 10.18
C SER A 504 -19.96 11.28 11.16
N LEU A 505 -18.88 12.00 11.52
CA LEU A 505 -17.84 11.49 12.42
C LEU A 505 -18.18 11.75 13.89
N ILE A 506 -18.06 10.72 14.72
CA ILE A 506 -18.18 10.87 16.18
C ILE A 506 -16.80 11.21 16.75
N ASP A 507 -16.63 12.48 17.10
CA ASP A 507 -15.49 12.98 17.88
C ASP A 507 -15.47 12.32 19.27
N ILE A 508 -14.40 11.57 19.55
CA ILE A 508 -14.17 10.89 20.85
C ILE A 508 -13.62 11.85 21.92
N SER A 509 -13.09 13.01 21.52
CA SER A 509 -12.52 13.99 22.46
C SER A 509 -13.58 14.76 23.26
N ASP A 510 -14.81 14.91 22.73
CA ASP A 510 -15.97 15.44 23.47
C ASP A 510 -16.55 14.38 24.44
N PRO A 511 -16.51 14.61 25.78
CA PRO A 511 -17.09 13.69 26.76
C PRO A 511 -18.60 13.46 26.60
N LYS A 512 -19.33 14.41 26.01
CA LYS A 512 -20.78 14.30 25.79
C LYS A 512 -21.08 13.29 24.67
N LYS A 513 -20.37 13.36 23.54
CA LYS A 513 -20.45 12.38 22.43
C LYS A 513 -19.89 11.01 22.81
N LYS A 514 -18.83 10.97 23.64
CA LYS A 514 -18.25 9.72 24.16
C LYS A 514 -19.26 8.86 24.93
N ASN A 515 -20.26 9.46 25.57
CA ASN A 515 -21.31 8.73 26.27
C ASN A 515 -22.44 8.21 25.36
N SER A 516 -22.72 8.82 24.20
CA SER A 516 -23.72 8.26 23.27
C SER A 516 -23.27 6.93 22.65
N LEU A 517 -21.96 6.71 22.49
CA LEU A 517 -21.41 5.41 22.04
C LEU A 517 -21.68 4.28 23.04
N LYS A 518 -21.60 4.54 24.36
CA LYS A 518 -21.81 3.52 25.40
C LYS A 518 -23.24 2.95 25.45
N GLY A 519 -24.22 3.62 24.84
CA GLY A 519 -25.61 3.15 24.78
C GLY A 519 -25.94 2.27 23.56
N VAL A 520 -25.13 2.30 22.50
CA VAL A 520 -25.49 1.67 21.21
C VAL A 520 -24.83 0.31 21.06
N LYS A 521 -25.47 -0.74 21.60
CA LYS A 521 -25.19 -2.11 21.17
C LYS A 521 -25.48 -2.25 19.68
N LEU A 522 -24.58 -2.90 18.94
CA LEU A 522 -24.67 -3.08 17.48
C LEU A 522 -25.98 -3.73 17.02
N SER A 523 -26.56 -4.61 17.85
CA SER A 523 -27.86 -5.24 17.64
C SER A 523 -29.04 -4.27 17.53
N THR A 524 -28.94 -3.06 18.09
CA THR A 524 -29.97 -2.02 17.97
C THR A 524 -30.00 -1.42 16.55
N MET A 525 -28.83 -1.24 15.91
CA MET A 525 -28.78 -0.74 14.52
C MET A 525 -29.39 -1.74 13.53
N ILE A 526 -29.17 -3.04 13.74
CA ILE A 526 -29.75 -4.10 12.87
C ILE A 526 -31.28 -4.06 12.90
N LYS A 527 -31.89 -3.93 14.09
CA LYS A 527 -33.35 -3.79 14.24
C LYS A 527 -33.88 -2.54 13.55
N ASN A 528 -33.19 -1.41 13.67
CA ASN A 528 -33.60 -0.15 13.04
C ASN A 528 -33.51 -0.22 11.50
N ARG A 529 -32.50 -0.90 10.95
CA ARG A 529 -32.37 -1.12 9.50
C ARG A 529 -33.54 -1.95 8.95
N GLN A 530 -33.85 -3.10 9.55
CA GLN A 530 -34.99 -3.94 9.18
C GLN A 530 -36.34 -3.21 9.32
N ALA A 531 -36.49 -2.32 10.31
CA ALA A 531 -37.67 -1.47 10.46
C ALA A 531 -37.78 -0.42 9.34
N SER A 532 -36.67 0.15 8.88
CA SER A 532 -36.65 1.12 7.77
C SER A 532 -37.00 0.48 6.42
N GLU A 533 -36.50 -0.73 6.16
CA GLU A 533 -36.77 -1.50 4.94
C GLU A 533 -38.25 -1.93 4.88
N LYS A 534 -38.85 -2.31 6.01
CA LYS A 534 -40.30 -2.54 6.11
C LYS A 534 -41.13 -1.26 5.90
N LYS A 535 -40.67 -0.10 6.37
CA LYS A 535 -41.38 1.17 6.13
C LYS A 535 -41.32 1.62 4.66
N LYS A 536 -40.21 1.42 3.95
CA LYS A 536 -40.13 1.72 2.50
C LYS A 536 -41.15 0.90 1.69
N LYS A 537 -41.23 -0.41 1.93
CA LYS A 537 -42.20 -1.30 1.25
C LYS A 537 -43.69 -1.00 1.52
N VAL A 538 -44.01 -0.07 2.42
CA VAL A 538 -45.40 0.35 2.74
C VAL A 538 -45.73 1.74 2.17
N HIS A 539 -44.75 2.47 1.60
CA HIS A 539 -45.01 3.79 1.00
C HIS A 539 -45.06 3.83 -0.53
N ASP A 540 -44.55 2.80 -1.22
CA ASP A 540 -44.58 2.70 -2.69
C ASP A 540 -45.91 2.14 -3.26
N SER A 541 -46.87 1.73 -2.41
CA SER A 541 -48.16 1.17 -2.86
C SER A 541 -49.21 2.20 -3.29
N ASP A 542 -49.09 3.45 -2.83
CA ASP A 542 -50.23 4.37 -2.75
C ASP A 542 -50.23 5.48 -3.83
N LYS A 543 -49.36 5.41 -4.85
CA LYS A 543 -49.24 6.45 -5.90
C LYS A 543 -48.98 5.91 -7.31
N ALA A 544 -49.93 5.17 -7.87
CA ALA A 544 -50.00 4.91 -9.31
C ALA A 544 -51.45 4.74 -9.78
N ASN A 545 -52.13 5.86 -10.10
CA ASN A 545 -53.45 5.85 -10.72
C ASN A 545 -53.64 7.10 -11.61
N VAL A 546 -53.63 6.90 -12.94
CA VAL A 546 -54.28 7.68 -14.03
C VAL A 546 -53.95 6.95 -15.35
N GLU A 547 -54.89 6.90 -16.29
CA GLU A 547 -54.87 5.96 -17.43
C GLU A 547 -54.26 6.53 -18.73
N SER A 548 -53.79 5.64 -19.62
CA SER A 548 -54.07 5.59 -21.09
C SER A 548 -53.06 4.65 -21.81
N THR A 549 -53.35 3.35 -22.04
CA THR A 549 -54.16 2.72 -23.12
C THR A 549 -53.47 2.51 -24.49
N SER A 550 -52.80 1.36 -24.68
CA SER A 550 -52.78 0.51 -25.91
C SER A 550 -51.78 -0.67 -25.72
N SER A 551 -52.20 -1.91 -25.45
CA SER A 551 -52.43 -3.03 -26.42
C SER A 551 -51.24 -3.31 -27.36
N HIS A 552 -50.62 -4.49 -27.45
CA HIS A 552 -50.94 -5.88 -27.03
C HIS A 552 -49.70 -6.55 -26.36
N SER A 553 -49.80 -7.36 -25.29
CA SER A 553 -49.93 -8.84 -25.28
C SER A 553 -49.05 -9.55 -26.34
N ASP A 554 -48.12 -10.45 -25.99
CA ASP A 554 -48.31 -11.65 -25.15
C ASP A 554 -47.08 -12.16 -24.35
N LEU A 555 -47.37 -13.03 -23.36
CA LEU A 555 -46.56 -14.13 -22.77
C LEU A 555 -45.07 -13.83 -22.42
N ILE A 556 -44.75 -13.48 -21.16
CA ILE A 556 -44.51 -14.39 -20.00
C ILE A 556 -43.26 -15.28 -20.14
N GLY A 557 -42.27 -15.06 -19.27
CA GLY A 557 -41.30 -16.11 -18.88
C GLY A 557 -39.83 -15.67 -18.72
N LEU A 558 -39.46 -15.06 -17.59
CA LEU A 558 -38.27 -15.38 -16.77
C LEU A 558 -38.11 -14.36 -15.61
N HIS A 559 -37.47 -14.80 -14.53
CA HIS A 559 -37.22 -13.99 -13.33
C HIS A 559 -35.72 -13.79 -13.10
N ASP A 560 -35.38 -12.59 -12.63
CA ASP A 560 -34.15 -12.21 -11.93
C ASP A 560 -32.79 -12.11 -12.65
N THR A 561 -31.94 -11.30 -12.04
CA THR A 561 -30.48 -11.16 -12.26
C THR A 561 -29.96 -11.02 -13.69
N ASP A 562 -30.36 -9.97 -14.42
CA ASP A 562 -29.42 -9.30 -15.33
C ASP A 562 -29.69 -7.79 -15.48
N ARG A 563 -28.63 -6.97 -15.35
CA ARG A 563 -28.64 -5.52 -15.64
C ARG A 563 -27.26 -4.94 -15.94
N CYS A 564 -26.28 -5.74 -16.35
CA CYS A 564 -24.94 -5.28 -16.75
C CYS A 564 -24.64 -5.44 -18.26
N THR A 565 -25.54 -6.06 -19.02
CA THR A 565 -25.32 -6.59 -20.38
C THR A 565 -26.05 -5.83 -21.50
N LYS A 566 -26.42 -4.56 -21.29
CA LYS A 566 -27.13 -3.73 -22.30
C LYS A 566 -26.58 -2.31 -22.43
N ILE A 567 -25.29 -2.18 -22.78
CA ILE A 567 -24.63 -0.89 -23.04
C ILE A 567 -24.08 -0.78 -24.49
N ASP A 568 -23.90 -1.89 -25.21
CA ASP A 568 -23.22 -1.92 -26.52
C ASP A 568 -23.89 -1.09 -27.63
N ILE A 569 -25.21 -0.87 -27.54
CA ILE A 569 -25.98 -0.12 -28.55
C ILE A 569 -25.69 1.41 -28.50
N PHE A 570 -25.15 1.93 -27.40
CA PHE A 570 -24.88 3.37 -27.27
C PHE A 570 -23.53 3.82 -27.90
N ILE A 571 -22.63 2.87 -28.21
CA ILE A 571 -21.26 3.14 -28.65
C ILE A 571 -21.20 3.48 -30.15
N GLU A 572 -22.05 2.90 -31.00
CA GLU A 572 -21.99 3.16 -32.45
C GLU A 572 -22.39 4.59 -32.86
N ASN A 573 -23.34 5.20 -32.13
CA ASN A 573 -23.84 6.53 -32.49
C ASN A 573 -22.89 7.67 -32.10
N SER A 574 -22.11 7.51 -31.03
CA SER A 574 -21.11 8.52 -30.61
C SER A 574 -19.92 8.59 -31.57
N GLN A 575 -19.47 7.46 -32.14
CA GLN A 575 -18.37 7.44 -33.11
C GLN A 575 -18.67 8.20 -34.42
N LYS A 576 -19.94 8.25 -34.86
CA LYS A 576 -20.36 8.99 -36.06
C LYS A 576 -20.24 10.52 -35.91
N ILE A 577 -20.28 11.04 -34.68
CA ILE A 577 -20.20 12.48 -34.41
C ILE A 577 -18.75 12.99 -34.46
N CYS A 578 -17.78 12.22 -33.95
CA CYS A 578 -16.37 12.63 -33.92
C CYS A 578 -15.73 12.76 -35.32
N LYS A 579 -16.09 11.91 -36.30
CA LYS A 579 -15.48 11.98 -37.65
C LYS A 579 -15.69 13.34 -38.34
N LYS A 580 -16.88 13.94 -38.23
CA LYS A 580 -17.19 15.24 -38.87
C LYS A 580 -16.46 16.46 -38.28
N ARG A 581 -15.70 16.31 -37.18
CA ARG A 581 -15.04 17.45 -36.49
C ARG A 581 -13.55 17.61 -36.82
N ASN A 582 -12.90 16.59 -37.38
CA ASN A 582 -11.45 16.60 -37.64
C ASN A 582 -11.03 17.07 -39.04
N GLU A 583 -11.91 17.00 -40.05
CA GLU A 583 -11.57 17.44 -41.41
C GLU A 583 -11.37 18.97 -41.50
N LYS A 584 -12.20 19.75 -40.79
CA LYS A 584 -12.13 21.23 -40.77
C LYS A 584 -10.91 21.84 -40.06
N ARG A 585 -9.93 21.04 -39.59
CA ARG A 585 -8.76 21.54 -38.84
C ARG A 585 -7.41 21.37 -39.55
N ARG A 586 -7.37 20.82 -40.78
CA ARG A 586 -6.13 20.58 -41.54
C ARG A 586 -5.78 21.61 -42.63
N GLU A 587 -6.68 22.54 -42.98
CA GLU A 587 -6.45 23.50 -44.09
C GLU A 587 -5.83 24.86 -43.69
N LYS A 588 -5.48 25.09 -42.41
CA LYS A 588 -5.00 26.41 -41.93
C LYS A 588 -3.54 26.48 -41.44
N VAL A 589 -2.72 25.47 -41.73
CA VAL A 589 -1.28 25.48 -41.42
C VAL A 589 -0.46 25.07 -42.64
N ASN A 590 -0.42 25.94 -43.66
CA ASN A 590 0.59 25.91 -44.73
C ASN A 590 0.55 27.19 -45.59
N LYS A 591 1.28 28.24 -45.16
CA LYS A 591 1.81 29.37 -45.99
C LYS A 591 2.42 30.47 -45.10
N LYS A 592 3.76 30.45 -44.91
CA LYS A 592 4.69 31.61 -44.80
C LYS A 592 6.04 31.21 -44.14
N SER A 593 7.07 30.96 -44.95
CA SER A 593 8.48 31.18 -44.58
C SER A 593 9.39 30.87 -45.77
N GLU A 594 9.77 31.90 -46.54
CA GLU A 594 10.82 31.77 -47.56
C GLU A 594 11.43 33.14 -47.88
N LYS A 595 12.76 33.29 -47.66
CA LYS A 595 13.76 34.09 -48.42
C LYS A 595 14.91 34.67 -47.56
N LEU A 596 16.16 34.40 -48.01
CA LEU A 596 17.29 35.34 -48.22
C LEU A 596 17.88 36.12 -47.00
N THR A 597 19.21 36.32 -46.84
CA THR A 597 20.44 35.69 -47.38
C THR A 597 21.65 36.03 -46.47
N GLU A 598 22.85 35.56 -46.82
CA GLU A 598 24.12 35.69 -46.08
C GLU A 598 24.75 37.11 -46.04
N GLY A 599 25.73 37.30 -45.15
CA GLY A 599 26.66 38.43 -45.15
C GLY A 599 27.77 38.27 -44.09
N THR A 600 29.05 38.46 -44.48
CA THR A 600 30.25 38.28 -43.63
C THR A 600 31.11 39.55 -43.58
N VAL A 601 31.94 39.73 -42.52
CA VAL A 601 33.25 40.45 -42.49
C VAL A 601 33.86 40.47 -41.06
N ASN A 602 35.19 40.66 -40.96
CA ASN A 602 36.06 40.75 -39.76
C ASN A 602 37.37 41.50 -40.21
N PRO A 603 38.42 41.87 -39.41
CA PRO A 603 38.66 41.84 -37.95
C PRO A 603 39.42 43.11 -37.37
N SER A 604 40.12 42.97 -36.22
CA SER A 604 41.17 43.88 -35.62
C SER A 604 40.67 45.15 -34.87
N LYS A 605 41.33 45.83 -33.90
CA LYS A 605 42.61 45.78 -33.10
C LYS A 605 42.51 46.89 -31.97
N GLU A 606 43.30 47.13 -30.90
CA GLU A 606 44.43 46.51 -30.13
C GLU A 606 44.67 47.26 -28.77
N ASN A 607 45.67 46.86 -27.97
CA ASN A 607 46.33 47.54 -26.79
C ASN A 607 45.53 47.66 -25.45
N ILE A 608 45.97 47.20 -24.25
CA ILE A 608 47.28 47.10 -23.52
C ILE A 608 47.78 48.50 -23.07
N PRO A 609 48.19 48.77 -21.79
CA PRO A 609 48.90 47.95 -20.78
C PRO A 609 48.18 47.87 -19.40
N LYS A 610 48.66 47.31 -18.26
CA LYS A 610 49.83 46.50 -17.77
C LYS A 610 49.33 45.69 -16.51
N ILE A 611 50.03 45.14 -15.51
CA ILE A 611 51.41 45.16 -14.93
C ILE A 611 51.85 43.68 -14.61
N GLN A 612 53.07 43.47 -14.11
CA GLN A 612 53.69 42.20 -13.66
C GLN A 612 53.36 41.87 -12.17
N THR A 613 53.74 40.76 -11.50
CA THR A 613 54.84 39.78 -11.67
C THR A 613 54.49 38.37 -11.14
N GLN A 614 54.77 37.28 -11.89
CA GLN A 614 55.10 35.95 -11.32
C GLN A 614 55.67 34.90 -12.33
N SER A 615 56.49 35.32 -13.31
CA SER A 615 57.18 34.39 -14.22
C SER A 615 58.42 33.77 -13.56
N ASN A 616 58.39 32.47 -13.26
CA ASN A 616 59.58 31.59 -13.16
C ASN A 616 59.27 30.10 -12.86
N LEU A 617 58.04 29.72 -12.46
CA LEU A 617 57.65 28.29 -12.33
C LEU A 617 56.92 27.74 -13.58
N VAL A 618 56.06 28.55 -14.21
CA VAL A 618 55.18 28.08 -15.29
C VAL A 618 55.96 27.74 -16.56
N ASP A 619 57.02 28.49 -16.87
CA ASP A 619 57.75 28.33 -18.13
C ASP A 619 58.66 27.08 -18.13
N ILE A 620 59.14 26.64 -16.96
CA ILE A 620 59.84 25.36 -16.78
C ILE A 620 58.88 24.16 -17.03
N LEU A 621 57.59 24.33 -16.78
CA LEU A 621 56.58 23.27 -16.98
C LEU A 621 56.03 23.18 -18.41
N LYS A 622 56.35 24.14 -19.28
CA LYS A 622 55.87 24.14 -20.69
C LYS A 622 56.67 23.21 -21.62
N GLU A 623 57.91 22.85 -21.27
CA GLU A 623 58.74 21.97 -22.11
C GLU A 623 58.30 20.50 -22.07
N HIS A 624 57.42 20.11 -21.14
CA HIS A 624 56.80 18.78 -21.06
C HIS A 624 55.27 18.84 -21.15
N ASP A 625 54.76 19.04 -22.36
CA ASP A 625 53.32 19.11 -22.70
C ASP A 625 52.51 17.87 -22.21
N SER A 626 53.13 16.68 -22.25
CA SER A 626 52.58 15.43 -21.67
C SER A 626 52.41 15.48 -20.15
N MET A 627 53.25 16.22 -19.45
CA MET A 627 53.21 16.34 -17.98
C MET A 627 52.26 17.47 -17.55
N TYR A 628 52.26 18.61 -18.25
CA TYR A 628 51.31 19.70 -18.00
C TYR A 628 49.86 19.25 -18.25
N SER A 629 49.59 18.59 -19.38
CA SER A 629 48.24 18.06 -19.67
C SER A 629 47.77 16.98 -18.67
N LYS A 630 48.69 16.14 -18.16
CA LYS A 630 48.39 15.23 -17.04
C LYS A 630 48.12 15.98 -15.74
N PHE A 631 48.92 16.98 -15.40
CA PHE A 631 48.74 17.77 -14.17
C PHE A 631 47.42 18.57 -14.18
N VAL A 632 47.07 19.17 -15.32
CA VAL A 632 45.76 19.83 -15.50
C VAL A 632 44.61 18.84 -15.31
N ARG A 633 44.63 17.67 -15.98
CA ARG A 633 43.61 16.63 -15.77
C ARG A 633 43.54 16.13 -14.33
N PHE A 634 44.69 15.95 -13.68
CA PHE A 634 44.77 15.51 -12.28
C PHE A 634 44.20 16.56 -11.32
N SER A 635 44.55 17.84 -11.51
CA SER A 635 43.98 18.96 -10.75
C SER A 635 42.46 19.10 -10.98
N GLN A 636 41.98 18.90 -12.21
CA GLN A 636 40.55 18.86 -12.50
C GLN A 636 39.85 17.67 -11.84
N SER A 637 40.47 16.48 -11.76
CA SER A 637 39.91 15.36 -11.00
C SER A 637 39.95 15.54 -9.47
N LEU A 638 40.82 16.41 -8.96
CA LEU A 638 40.90 16.77 -7.53
C LEU A 638 39.99 17.95 -7.14
N LEU A 639 39.60 18.78 -8.10
CA LEU A 639 38.72 19.95 -7.90
C LEU A 639 37.25 19.69 -8.31
N LEU A 640 36.97 18.56 -8.94
CA LEU A 640 35.61 18.07 -9.13
C LEU A 640 35.15 17.33 -7.87
N GLU A 641 34.51 18.07 -6.95
CA GLU A 641 33.59 17.43 -6.00
C GLU A 641 32.61 16.54 -6.78
N PRO A 642 32.29 15.32 -6.29
CA PRO A 642 31.30 14.48 -6.94
C PRO A 642 29.98 15.24 -6.97
N LYS A 643 29.43 15.46 -8.18
CA LYS A 643 28.22 16.28 -8.38
C LYS A 643 27.06 15.72 -7.54
N ARG A 644 26.84 16.34 -6.39
CA ARG A 644 25.82 15.94 -5.42
C ARG A 644 24.46 15.94 -6.12
N PHE A 645 23.69 14.87 -5.89
CA PHE A 645 22.37 14.73 -6.46
C PHE A 645 21.46 15.90 -6.07
N ASP A 646 20.71 16.41 -7.05
CA ASP A 646 19.84 17.58 -6.92
C ASP A 646 18.37 17.16 -7.12
N SER A 647 17.61 17.12 -6.03
CA SER A 647 16.20 16.75 -6.03
C SER A 647 15.31 17.79 -6.71
N GLN A 648 15.70 19.06 -6.75
CA GLN A 648 14.93 20.11 -7.44
C GLN A 648 15.12 20.02 -8.96
N LYS A 649 16.33 19.65 -9.41
CA LYS A 649 16.55 19.27 -10.81
C LYS A 649 15.77 18.02 -11.21
N LEU A 650 15.68 17.00 -10.35
CA LEU A 650 14.82 15.84 -10.61
C LEU A 650 13.33 16.25 -10.63
N LEU A 651 12.87 17.07 -9.68
CA LEU A 651 11.49 17.58 -9.64
C LEU A 651 11.12 18.25 -10.97
N LYS A 652 11.96 19.17 -11.45
CA LYS A 652 11.75 19.85 -12.73
C LYS A 652 11.75 18.87 -13.91
N LYS A 653 12.69 17.91 -13.95
CA LYS A 653 12.71 16.82 -14.96
C LYS A 653 11.44 15.96 -14.94
N VAL A 654 10.82 15.78 -13.78
CA VAL A 654 9.56 15.02 -13.59
C VAL A 654 8.35 15.82 -14.07
N GLU A 655 8.33 17.14 -13.83
CA GLU A 655 7.24 18.04 -14.23
C GLU A 655 7.20 18.32 -15.74
N GLU A 656 8.37 18.49 -16.36
CA GLU A 656 8.53 18.74 -17.81
C GLU A 656 8.37 17.48 -18.68
N ASP A 657 8.29 16.28 -18.09
CA ASP A 657 8.24 15.00 -18.83
C ASP A 657 6.80 14.57 -19.17
N GLU A 658 6.34 14.97 -20.36
CA GLU A 658 5.01 14.64 -20.89
C GLU A 658 4.82 13.17 -21.29
N ARG A 659 5.90 12.38 -21.45
CA ARG A 659 5.85 11.07 -22.16
C ARG A 659 4.92 10.02 -21.53
N PHE A 660 4.70 10.12 -20.21
CA PHE A 660 3.87 9.17 -19.46
C PHE A 660 2.67 9.82 -18.78
N LYS A 661 2.34 11.10 -19.07
CA LYS A 661 1.14 11.72 -18.48
C LYS A 661 -0.13 11.09 -19.06
N LEU A 662 -1.11 10.85 -18.20
CA LEU A 662 -2.38 10.21 -18.56
C LEU A 662 -3.41 11.28 -18.91
N ASN A 663 -4.22 11.03 -19.95
CA ASN A 663 -5.26 11.95 -20.37
C ASN A 663 -6.31 12.18 -19.26
N GLU A 664 -6.66 13.44 -19.01
CA GLU A 664 -7.51 13.90 -17.89
C GLU A 664 -8.99 13.48 -17.96
N THR A 665 -9.37 12.57 -18.87
CA THR A 665 -10.78 12.11 -19.00
C THR A 665 -11.25 11.24 -17.83
N TRP A 666 -10.36 10.86 -16.91
CA TRP A 666 -10.58 9.89 -15.84
C TRP A 666 -11.68 10.27 -14.84
N PHE A 667 -11.89 11.55 -14.55
CA PHE A 667 -12.99 12.01 -13.68
C PHE A 667 -14.37 11.55 -14.18
N ASN A 668 -14.59 11.56 -15.50
CA ASN A 668 -15.87 11.21 -16.10
C ASN A 668 -16.12 9.69 -16.10
N ASP A 669 -15.07 8.88 -16.25
CA ASP A 669 -15.18 7.42 -16.27
C ASP A 669 -15.50 6.84 -14.89
N PHE A 670 -14.93 7.42 -13.82
CA PHE A 670 -15.00 6.87 -12.47
C PHE A 670 -16.42 6.88 -11.88
N ALA A 671 -17.28 7.78 -12.38
CA ALA A 671 -18.70 7.85 -12.05
C ALA A 671 -19.48 6.53 -12.31
N ILE A 672 -18.95 5.65 -13.15
CA ILE A 672 -19.62 4.45 -13.69
C ILE A 672 -19.31 3.19 -12.85
N LEU A 673 -18.22 3.18 -12.07
CA LEU A 673 -17.71 1.99 -11.35
C LEU A 673 -18.43 1.72 -10.02
N LYS A 674 -19.77 1.61 -10.07
CA LYS A 674 -20.65 1.43 -8.90
C LYS A 674 -20.85 -0.04 -8.50
N CYS A 675 -19.82 -0.66 -7.96
CA CYS A 675 -19.99 -1.83 -7.09
C CYS A 675 -20.20 -1.38 -5.64
N GLU A 676 -21.07 -2.05 -4.86
CA GLU A 676 -21.21 -1.76 -3.43
C GLU A 676 -19.95 -2.22 -2.68
N GLN A 677 -19.03 -1.28 -2.46
CA GLN A 677 -17.82 -1.50 -1.65
C GLN A 677 -18.19 -1.96 -0.22
N PRO A 678 -17.32 -2.68 0.50
CA PRO A 678 -17.59 -3.08 1.88
C PRO A 678 -17.93 -1.88 2.78
N PRO A 679 -18.81 -2.00 3.79
CA PRO A 679 -19.23 -0.88 4.64
C PRO A 679 -18.10 -0.20 5.45
N PHE A 680 -16.90 -0.77 5.48
CA PHE A 680 -15.70 -0.11 6.00
C PHE A 680 -14.98 0.69 4.91
N ILE A 681 -14.81 0.15 3.70
CA ILE A 681 -14.18 0.84 2.56
C ILE A 681 -15.01 2.05 2.11
N GLN A 682 -16.34 1.92 2.05
CA GLN A 682 -17.25 3.06 1.81
C GLN A 682 -17.06 4.23 2.80
N LYS A 683 -16.51 3.95 3.98
CA LYS A 683 -16.31 4.94 5.06
C LYS A 683 -14.84 5.33 5.27
N ILE A 684 -13.90 4.52 4.82
CA ILE A 684 -12.48 4.92 4.72
C ILE A 684 -12.32 5.90 3.55
N MET A 685 -13.11 5.72 2.47
CA MET A 685 -13.34 6.71 1.41
C MET A 685 -14.25 7.88 1.87
N VAL A 686 -14.14 8.35 3.14
CA VAL A 686 -14.89 9.53 3.64
C VAL A 686 -14.27 10.81 3.08
N GLY A 687 -14.64 11.04 1.84
CA GLY A 687 -14.21 12.10 0.96
C GLY A 687 -15.12 12.11 -0.27
N ASN A 688 -16.43 12.31 -0.07
CA ASN A 688 -17.41 12.53 -1.16
C ASN A 688 -17.21 13.93 -1.81
N GLN A 689 -15.98 14.25 -2.18
CA GLN A 689 -15.60 15.33 -3.08
C GLN A 689 -15.52 14.87 -4.55
N VAL A 690 -16.07 13.69 -4.85
CA VAL A 690 -16.75 13.44 -6.13
C VAL A 690 -18.25 13.59 -5.88
N TYR A 691 -18.95 14.29 -6.78
CA TYR A 691 -20.37 14.69 -6.69
C TYR A 691 -20.73 15.85 -5.74
N ASN A 692 -20.21 17.06 -6.03
CA ASN A 692 -21.12 18.22 -6.11
C ASN A 692 -20.58 19.39 -6.96
N GLU A 693 -20.37 19.18 -8.27
CA GLU A 693 -20.35 20.33 -9.18
C GLU A 693 -21.79 20.79 -9.44
N LYS A 694 -22.22 21.74 -8.61
CA LYS A 694 -23.35 22.63 -8.91
C LYS A 694 -22.82 24.06 -9.03
N TYR A 695 -22.49 24.44 -10.25
CA TYR A 695 -22.35 25.83 -10.70
C TYR A 695 -23.19 25.98 -11.97
N PRO A 696 -23.75 27.18 -12.22
CA PRO A 696 -25.16 27.47 -11.92
C PRO A 696 -26.20 26.71 -12.78
#